data_AF-A0AAV8F708-F1
#
_entry.id   AF-A0AAV8F708-F1
#
_cell.length_a   1.000
_cell.length_b   1.000
_cell.length_c   1.000
_cell.angle_alpha   90.00
_cell.angle_beta   90.00
_cell.angle_gamma   90.00
#
_symmetry.space_group_name_H-M   'P 1'
#
loop_
_entity.id
_entity.type
_entity.pdbx_description
1 polymer ?
#
loop_
_entity_poly.entity_id
_entity_poly.type
_entity_poly.pdbx_seq_one_letter_code
_entity_poly.pdbx_strand_id
1 'polypeptide(L)'
;MGVTRMDALRELALVDLIELCNEARIEHCRATRDLSSCGRPVQHLLSTCGHASLCPECIQRCDTCPVCRVPIKGESNRARLRLYYKCIEAGLISKQHDDRFQAKEGIGNRANLDVERLYLLFDVALQNNLSSLICHYLTNVCLDENAVSSDPVLAFLLDEVVVKDWCKRSFTHLLKELQTIYKGSVENMQKDLPQMQKYVTQLNGVCIVIEAMVSSFDDSVHAQVHDLHQLLEDLTKAKQHLEVMIWCTRHKFLDLVQPQYPDIASWELDVNERKASLARRSWPQINLSATTETNPSTSLFIEEALQNLDLEDDHEEDILLSLEHERPERAFYPQVNWSNQYPFKSVRAAADVLFLHGASDTVVAKQAIFLYYLIDRHGMRPDSDWRFLLDDFCAAFGVTSQALTECMVFYLLDNHSDQALEEAILLLPKIANPETHPKIAQVLLERQRPDAALTLLRCTGSDDLPASAETATGTTSLKEAVNAVRVRIEYGLLTEAFIYQRSYCAKVKDSDVKLQQVELIVSEMCALCVERGLADRMIELPWNHQEEKYLHKCLLDKASEKPESTSGSLLVVFYLQRYRYAEAFKVHTSLNSTEQEAIEKLGSDASSKIRKRSQWRHDLVARSLELLPESERHKVILECSSAEEQNDVVVVSRVTNLPNQSVVRGVLYA
;
A
#
# COMPACT_ATOMS: atom_id res chain seq x y z
N MET A 1 -20.36 -44.27 -33.33
CA MET A 1 -21.02 -43.28 -32.46
C MET A 1 -20.14 -42.05 -32.47
N GLY A 2 -20.69 -40.86 -32.76
CA GLY A 2 -19.88 -39.64 -32.76
C GLY A 2 -19.34 -39.39 -31.35
N VAL A 3 -18.04 -39.13 -31.23
CA VAL A 3 -17.41 -38.74 -29.96
C VAL A 3 -18.06 -37.43 -29.51
N THR A 4 -18.74 -37.43 -28.37
CA THR A 4 -19.33 -36.19 -27.86
C THR A 4 -18.28 -35.38 -27.11
N ARG A 5 -18.39 -34.04 -27.15
CA ARG A 5 -17.48 -33.12 -26.45
C ARG A 5 -17.34 -33.44 -24.95
N MET A 6 -18.43 -33.85 -24.32
CA MET A 6 -18.44 -34.22 -22.90
C MET A 6 -17.71 -35.53 -22.62
N ASP A 7 -17.75 -36.49 -23.54
CA ASP A 7 -17.06 -37.77 -23.36
C ASP A 7 -15.54 -37.58 -23.42
N ALA A 8 -15.04 -36.76 -24.36
CA ALA A 8 -13.61 -36.43 -24.44
C ALA A 8 -13.11 -35.67 -23.19
N LEU A 9 -13.90 -34.74 -22.65
CA LEU A 9 -13.54 -34.00 -21.43
C LEU A 9 -13.56 -34.88 -20.18
N ARG A 10 -14.55 -35.78 -20.06
CA ARG A 10 -14.58 -36.76 -18.95
C ARG A 10 -13.38 -37.69 -18.99
N GLU A 11 -13.01 -38.13 -20.18
CA GLU A 11 -11.83 -38.96 -20.36
C GLU A 11 -10.56 -38.19 -19.98
N LEU A 12 -10.38 -36.95 -20.44
CA LEU A 12 -9.26 -36.09 -20.05
C LEU A 12 -9.18 -35.87 -18.53
N ALA A 13 -10.31 -35.68 -17.86
CA ALA A 13 -10.35 -35.48 -16.41
C ALA A 13 -10.04 -36.76 -15.58
N LEU A 14 -10.19 -37.95 -16.17
CA LEU A 14 -10.01 -39.25 -15.51
C LEU A 14 -8.77 -40.02 -15.98
N VAL A 15 -8.00 -39.44 -16.90
CA VAL A 15 -6.78 -40.06 -17.44
C VAL A 15 -5.73 -40.15 -16.34
N ASP A 16 -5.04 -41.30 -16.30
CA ASP A 16 -3.85 -41.45 -15.47
C ASP A 16 -2.76 -40.50 -15.96
N LEU A 17 -2.15 -39.75 -15.05
CA LEU A 17 -1.28 -38.63 -15.34
C LEU A 17 -0.01 -39.10 -16.08
N ILE A 18 0.48 -40.30 -15.77
CA ILE A 18 1.62 -40.93 -16.48
C ILE A 18 1.19 -41.37 -17.89
N GLU A 19 -0.07 -41.74 -18.09
CA GLU A 19 -0.61 -42.05 -19.41
C GLU A 19 -0.81 -40.80 -20.26
N LEU A 20 -0.95 -39.61 -19.66
CA LEU A 20 -1.07 -38.34 -20.40
C LEU A 20 0.17 -38.05 -21.25
N CYS A 21 1.39 -38.32 -20.75
CA CYS A 21 2.63 -38.22 -21.52
C CYS A 21 2.61 -39.18 -22.72
N ASN A 22 2.09 -40.39 -22.52
CA ASN A 22 2.00 -41.42 -23.56
C ASN A 22 0.94 -41.10 -24.62
N GLU A 23 -0.14 -40.42 -24.23
CA GLU A 23 -1.20 -39.92 -25.12
C GLU A 23 -0.72 -38.72 -25.95
N ALA A 24 0.14 -37.85 -25.38
CA ALA A 24 0.79 -36.75 -26.11
C ALA A 24 1.81 -37.26 -27.14
N ARG A 25 2.56 -38.32 -26.82
CA ARG A 25 3.60 -38.88 -27.70
C ARG A 25 3.06 -39.41 -29.04
N ILE A 26 3.72 -39.06 -30.14
CA ILE A 26 3.48 -39.64 -31.48
C ILE A 26 4.04 -41.06 -31.51
N GLU A 27 3.17 -42.04 -31.29
CA GLU A 27 3.54 -43.43 -31.48
C GLU A 27 3.48 -43.87 -32.94
N HIS A 28 4.49 -44.64 -33.32
CA HIS A 28 4.62 -45.19 -34.66
C HIS A 28 4.30 -46.67 -34.64
N CYS A 29 3.78 -47.18 -35.75
CA CYS A 29 3.38 -48.57 -35.88
C CYS A 29 4.57 -49.50 -35.68
N ARG A 30 4.53 -50.32 -34.62
CA ARG A 30 5.61 -51.24 -34.22
C ARG A 30 5.48 -52.65 -34.81
N ALA A 31 4.71 -52.84 -35.88
CA ALA A 31 4.58 -54.15 -36.52
C ALA A 31 5.94 -54.63 -37.04
N THR A 32 6.49 -55.68 -36.45
CA THR A 32 7.75 -56.31 -36.89
C THR A 32 7.57 -57.82 -37.07
N ARG A 33 7.47 -58.24 -38.35
CA ARG A 33 8.15 -59.42 -38.94
C ARG A 33 7.74 -59.68 -40.38
N ASP A 34 6.54 -59.29 -40.83
CA ASP A 34 6.07 -59.60 -42.19
C ASP A 34 5.70 -58.39 -43.06
N LEU A 35 5.83 -57.17 -42.52
CA LEU A 35 5.65 -55.92 -43.25
C LEU A 35 6.87 -55.06 -42.96
N SER A 36 7.61 -54.64 -44.01
CA SER A 36 8.66 -53.62 -43.94
C SER A 36 8.22 -52.52 -42.97
N SER A 37 8.99 -52.28 -41.90
CA SER A 37 8.69 -51.40 -40.76
C SER A 37 7.71 -50.28 -41.12
N CYS A 38 6.42 -50.47 -40.79
CA CYS A 38 5.34 -49.62 -41.29
C CYS A 38 5.61 -48.15 -40.95
N GLY A 39 6.09 -47.87 -39.74
CA GLY A 39 6.57 -46.55 -39.36
C GLY A 39 5.52 -45.43 -39.48
N ARG A 40 4.25 -45.76 -39.70
CA ARG A 40 3.17 -44.78 -39.79
C ARG A 40 2.73 -44.35 -38.39
N PRO A 41 2.36 -43.08 -38.17
CA PRO A 41 1.83 -42.61 -36.91
C PRO A 41 0.51 -43.32 -36.60
N VAL A 42 0.32 -43.69 -35.33
CA VAL A 42 -0.81 -44.48 -34.86
C VAL A 42 -1.81 -43.57 -34.14
N GLN A 43 -3.08 -43.73 -34.51
CA GLN A 43 -4.20 -42.97 -33.97
C GLN A 43 -5.00 -43.75 -32.93
N HIS A 44 -4.90 -45.07 -32.95
CA HIS A 44 -5.69 -45.96 -32.10
C HIS A 44 -4.79 -46.86 -31.26
N LEU A 45 -5.12 -46.99 -29.98
CA LEU A 45 -4.50 -47.92 -29.04
C LEU A 45 -5.24 -49.27 -29.05
N LEU A 46 -4.51 -50.37 -28.90
CA LEU A 46 -5.10 -51.70 -28.71
C LEU A 46 -5.82 -51.77 -27.36
N SER A 47 -7.12 -52.06 -27.40
CA SER A 47 -7.98 -52.15 -26.20
C SER A 47 -7.64 -53.33 -25.28
N THR A 48 -6.87 -54.31 -25.75
CA THR A 48 -6.63 -55.58 -25.05
C THR A 48 -5.39 -55.59 -24.16
N CYS A 49 -4.38 -54.78 -24.46
CA CYS A 49 -3.11 -54.82 -23.71
C CYS A 49 -2.34 -53.51 -23.63
N GLY A 50 -2.67 -52.46 -24.39
CA GLY A 50 -1.97 -51.16 -24.36
C GLY A 50 -0.50 -51.14 -24.81
N HIS A 51 0.19 -52.29 -24.85
CA HIS A 51 1.65 -52.38 -25.05
C HIS A 51 2.15 -52.13 -26.49
N ALA A 52 1.28 -52.13 -27.49
CA ALA A 52 1.67 -51.90 -28.88
C ALA A 52 0.72 -50.95 -29.61
N SER A 53 1.29 -49.92 -30.21
CA SER A 53 0.60 -49.07 -31.18
C SER A 53 0.71 -49.67 -32.58
N LEU A 54 -0.44 -50.00 -33.15
CA LEU A 54 -0.59 -50.53 -34.51
C LEU A 54 -1.44 -49.57 -35.34
N CYS A 55 -1.04 -49.32 -36.59
CA CYS A 55 -1.86 -48.54 -37.51
C CYS A 55 -3.15 -49.32 -37.89
N PRO A 56 -4.19 -48.65 -38.44
CA PRO A 56 -5.45 -49.28 -38.81
C PRO A 56 -5.32 -50.45 -39.80
N GLU A 57 -4.27 -50.47 -40.61
CA GLU A 57 -3.99 -51.56 -41.54
C GLU A 57 -3.29 -52.74 -40.84
N CYS A 58 -2.38 -52.47 -39.90
CA CYS A 58 -1.63 -53.50 -39.18
C CYS A 58 -2.46 -54.17 -38.07
N ILE A 59 -3.37 -53.43 -37.42
CA ILE A 59 -4.30 -54.01 -36.41
C ILE A 59 -5.26 -55.05 -37.02
N GLN A 60 -5.57 -54.93 -38.31
CA GLN A 60 -6.40 -55.91 -39.03
C GLN A 60 -5.60 -57.16 -39.43
N ARG A 61 -4.27 -57.05 -39.53
CA ARG A 61 -3.36 -58.11 -40.00
C ARG A 61 -2.66 -58.87 -38.86
N CYS A 62 -2.65 -58.34 -37.65
CA CYS A 62 -2.04 -58.96 -36.49
C CYS A 62 -3.11 -59.58 -35.58
N ASP A 63 -3.00 -60.88 -35.29
CA ASP A 63 -3.88 -61.58 -34.34
C ASP A 63 -3.36 -61.54 -32.89
N THR A 64 -2.07 -61.22 -32.72
CA THR A 64 -1.38 -61.12 -31.43
C THR A 64 -0.60 -59.82 -31.34
N CYS A 65 -0.52 -59.24 -30.13
CA CYS A 65 0.29 -58.05 -29.88
C CYS A 65 1.77 -58.31 -30.23
N PRO A 66 2.44 -57.45 -31.03
CA PRO A 66 3.84 -57.65 -31.41
C PRO A 66 4.82 -57.54 -30.24
N VAL A 67 4.42 -56.88 -29.14
CA VAL A 67 5.27 -56.67 -27.96
C VAL A 67 5.07 -57.75 -26.90
N CYS A 68 3.82 -57.98 -26.47
CA CYS A 68 3.51 -58.90 -25.37
C CYS A 68 2.86 -60.23 -25.81
N ARG A 69 2.63 -60.43 -27.12
CA ARG A 69 2.01 -61.63 -27.73
C ARG A 69 0.61 -62.00 -27.22
N VAL A 70 -0.05 -61.12 -26.47
CA VAL A 70 -1.45 -61.30 -26.02
C VAL A 70 -2.39 -61.30 -27.25
N PRO A 71 -3.36 -62.24 -27.33
CA PRO A 71 -4.30 -62.31 -28.44
C PRO A 71 -5.27 -61.13 -28.46
N ILE A 72 -5.52 -60.57 -29.65
CA ILE A 72 -6.45 -59.45 -29.85
C ILE A 72 -7.87 -60.01 -30.02
N LYS A 73 -8.72 -59.93 -29.00
CA LYS A 73 -10.07 -60.52 -29.00
C LYS A 73 -11.12 -59.63 -29.70
N GLY A 74 -11.90 -60.23 -30.62
CA GLY A 74 -13.23 -59.78 -31.08
C GLY A 74 -13.25 -58.64 -32.13
N GLU A 75 -14.20 -58.65 -33.06
CA GLU A 75 -14.34 -57.66 -34.15
C GLU A 75 -14.88 -56.28 -33.72
N SER A 76 -15.62 -56.19 -32.61
CA SER A 76 -16.43 -55.01 -32.30
C SER A 76 -15.78 -53.94 -31.41
N ASN A 77 -14.53 -54.11 -30.95
CA ASN A 77 -13.85 -53.07 -30.16
C ASN A 77 -12.32 -53.23 -30.12
N ARG A 78 -11.68 -53.48 -31.28
CA ARG A 78 -10.22 -53.78 -31.36
C ARG A 78 -9.31 -52.60 -31.00
N ALA A 79 -9.78 -51.37 -31.17
CA ALA A 79 -8.96 -50.18 -31.06
C ALA A 79 -9.74 -49.02 -30.41
N ARG A 80 -9.14 -48.36 -29.42
CA ARG A 80 -9.63 -47.10 -28.84
C ARG A 80 -8.91 -45.93 -29.50
N LEU A 81 -9.63 -44.89 -29.93
CA LEU A 81 -8.99 -43.65 -30.39
C LEU A 81 -8.21 -43.02 -29.21
N ARG A 82 -6.98 -42.59 -29.47
CA ARG A 82 -6.16 -41.87 -28.47
C ARG A 82 -6.83 -40.56 -28.07
N LEU A 83 -6.57 -40.11 -26.85
CA LEU A 83 -7.21 -38.95 -26.24
C LEU A 83 -7.01 -37.68 -27.09
N TYR A 84 -5.80 -37.46 -27.59
CA TYR A 84 -5.48 -36.31 -28.45
C TYR A 84 -6.39 -36.24 -29.69
N TYR A 85 -6.54 -37.35 -30.42
CA TYR A 85 -7.40 -37.39 -31.61
C TYR A 85 -8.89 -37.38 -31.25
N LYS A 86 -9.28 -37.90 -30.08
CA LYS A 86 -10.64 -37.72 -29.55
C LYS A 86 -10.95 -36.25 -29.31
N CYS A 87 -10.00 -35.48 -28.77
CA CYS A 87 -10.15 -34.04 -28.59
C CYS A 87 -10.27 -33.30 -29.94
N ILE A 88 -9.57 -33.73 -30.99
CA ILE A 88 -9.73 -33.21 -32.36
C ILE A 88 -11.12 -33.55 -32.93
N GLU A 89 -11.57 -34.80 -32.82
CA GLU A 89 -12.88 -35.23 -33.32
C GLU A 89 -14.04 -34.56 -32.58
N ALA A 90 -13.87 -34.29 -31.28
CA ALA A 90 -14.79 -33.54 -30.45
C ALA A 90 -14.80 -32.02 -30.71
N GLY A 91 -13.87 -31.52 -31.53
CA GLY A 91 -13.71 -30.10 -31.82
C GLY A 91 -13.16 -29.26 -30.65
N LEU A 92 -12.50 -29.91 -29.68
CA LEU A 92 -11.79 -29.24 -28.58
C LEU A 92 -10.43 -28.71 -29.05
N ILE A 93 -9.78 -29.42 -29.98
CA ILE A 93 -8.54 -29.00 -30.64
C ILE A 93 -8.86 -28.66 -32.10
N SER A 94 -8.32 -27.55 -32.60
CA SER A 94 -8.51 -27.13 -33.98
C SER A 94 -7.96 -28.19 -34.96
N LYS A 95 -8.68 -28.42 -36.05
CA LYS A 95 -8.26 -29.32 -37.14
C LYS A 95 -6.97 -28.88 -37.84
N GLN A 96 -6.48 -27.67 -37.58
CA GLN A 96 -5.20 -27.18 -38.09
C GLN A 96 -4.00 -27.82 -37.39
N HIS A 97 -4.16 -28.26 -36.14
CA HIS A 97 -3.14 -29.00 -35.36
C HIS A 97 -3.25 -30.51 -35.53
N ASP A 98 -3.97 -30.94 -36.56
CA ASP A 98 -4.13 -32.35 -36.87
C ASP A 98 -2.97 -32.80 -37.75
N ASP A 99 -2.07 -33.57 -37.15
CA ASP A 99 -0.87 -34.11 -37.81
C ASP A 99 -1.19 -34.97 -39.03
N ARG A 100 -2.46 -35.42 -39.19
CA ARG A 100 -2.95 -36.06 -40.42
C ARG A 100 -2.75 -35.17 -41.66
N PHE A 101 -2.71 -33.85 -41.49
CA PHE A 101 -2.57 -32.88 -42.57
C PHE A 101 -1.17 -32.26 -42.66
N GLN A 102 -0.37 -32.29 -41.58
CA GLN A 102 0.98 -31.70 -41.54
C GLN A 102 2.11 -32.63 -42.03
N ALA A 103 1.88 -33.94 -42.10
CA ALA A 103 2.90 -34.94 -42.49
C ALA A 103 3.45 -34.84 -43.93
N LYS A 104 3.04 -33.84 -44.74
CA LYS A 104 3.53 -33.63 -46.11
C LYS A 104 4.68 -32.62 -46.23
N GLU A 105 4.97 -31.82 -45.20
CA GLU A 105 5.99 -30.76 -45.26
C GLU A 105 7.00 -30.88 -44.11
N GLY A 106 8.24 -31.33 -44.42
CA GLY A 106 9.43 -31.10 -43.60
C GLY A 106 9.73 -32.09 -42.45
N ILE A 107 10.96 -32.58 -42.38
CA ILE A 107 11.49 -33.54 -41.39
C ILE A 107 12.13 -32.85 -40.16
N GLY A 108 12.24 -31.52 -40.15
CA GLY A 108 12.91 -30.79 -39.06
C GLY A 108 11.93 -30.38 -37.95
N ASN A 109 12.11 -30.97 -36.75
CA ASN A 109 11.43 -30.71 -35.46
C ASN A 109 10.28 -31.65 -35.03
N ARG A 110 10.43 -32.96 -35.24
CA ARG A 110 9.48 -33.96 -34.69
C ARG A 110 9.40 -33.99 -33.16
N ALA A 111 10.47 -33.65 -32.44
CA ALA A 111 10.48 -33.60 -30.97
C ALA A 111 9.58 -32.48 -30.39
N ASN A 112 9.39 -31.39 -31.13
CA ASN A 112 8.52 -30.29 -30.70
C ASN A 112 7.04 -30.63 -30.82
N LEU A 113 6.66 -31.59 -31.68
CA LEU A 113 5.26 -31.97 -31.88
C LEU A 113 4.67 -32.70 -30.67
N ASP A 114 5.46 -33.54 -29.99
CA ASP A 114 5.02 -34.23 -28.78
C ASP A 114 4.74 -33.24 -27.63
N VAL A 115 5.61 -32.25 -27.47
CA VAL A 115 5.45 -31.14 -26.52
C VAL A 115 4.25 -30.27 -26.90
N GLU A 116 4.08 -29.95 -28.19
CA GLU A 116 2.94 -29.18 -28.68
C GLU A 116 1.61 -29.89 -28.43
N ARG A 117 1.55 -31.21 -28.59
CA ARG A 117 0.35 -32.01 -28.27
C ARG A 117 0.01 -31.96 -26.79
N LEU A 118 1.01 -32.02 -25.91
CA LEU A 118 0.80 -31.89 -24.47
C LEU A 118 0.28 -30.48 -24.14
N TYR A 119 0.87 -29.43 -24.71
CA TYR A 119 0.40 -28.05 -24.54
C TYR A 119 -1.03 -27.88 -25.01
N LEU A 120 -1.43 -28.46 -26.15
CA LEU A 120 -2.81 -28.40 -26.63
C LEU A 120 -3.78 -29.14 -25.68
N LEU A 121 -3.36 -30.22 -25.03
CA LEU A 121 -4.17 -30.88 -24.00
C LEU A 121 -4.30 -30.03 -22.74
N PHE A 122 -3.22 -29.34 -22.34
CA PHE A 122 -3.27 -28.37 -21.25
C PHE A 122 -4.14 -27.16 -21.59
N ASP A 123 -4.09 -26.64 -22.82
CA ASP A 123 -4.96 -25.56 -23.29
C ASP A 123 -6.43 -25.99 -23.23
N VAL A 124 -6.75 -27.23 -23.63
CA VAL A 124 -8.11 -27.79 -23.48
C VAL A 124 -8.50 -27.90 -22.02
N ALA A 125 -7.60 -28.35 -21.14
CA ALA A 125 -7.87 -28.41 -19.70
C ALA A 125 -8.15 -27.01 -19.12
N LEU A 126 -7.30 -26.03 -19.46
CA LEU A 126 -7.42 -24.64 -19.02
C LEU A 126 -8.72 -23.98 -19.50
N GLN A 127 -9.06 -24.15 -20.78
CA GLN A 127 -10.29 -23.60 -21.37
C GLN A 127 -11.58 -24.17 -20.75
N ASN A 128 -11.51 -25.34 -20.11
CA ASN A 128 -12.65 -26.00 -19.48
C ASN A 128 -12.53 -26.05 -17.94
N ASN A 129 -11.70 -25.18 -17.34
CA ASN A 129 -11.51 -25.03 -15.89
C ASN A 129 -11.02 -26.32 -15.17
N LEU A 130 -10.19 -27.11 -15.85
CA LEU A 130 -9.57 -28.33 -15.31
C LEU A 130 -8.10 -28.09 -14.89
N SER A 131 -7.77 -26.90 -14.36
CA SER A 131 -6.41 -26.54 -13.95
C SER A 131 -5.82 -27.48 -12.88
N SER A 132 -6.67 -28.11 -12.07
CA SER A 132 -6.25 -29.14 -11.12
C SER A 132 -5.58 -30.34 -11.78
N LEU A 133 -5.97 -30.68 -13.02
CA LEU A 133 -5.33 -31.75 -13.78
C LEU A 133 -3.86 -31.43 -14.05
N ILE A 134 -3.57 -30.18 -14.42
CA ILE A 134 -2.22 -29.71 -14.72
C ILE A 134 -1.40 -29.64 -13.42
N CYS A 135 -2.00 -29.20 -12.31
CA CYS A 135 -1.35 -29.21 -10.99
C CYS A 135 -0.99 -30.62 -10.56
N HIS A 136 -1.92 -31.58 -10.71
CA HIS A 136 -1.64 -32.98 -10.39
C HIS A 136 -0.58 -33.57 -11.32
N TYR A 137 -0.57 -33.20 -12.60
CA TYR A 137 0.49 -33.62 -13.53
C TYR A 137 1.86 -33.12 -13.06
N LEU A 138 1.96 -31.85 -12.68
CA LEU A 138 3.18 -31.30 -12.09
C LEU A 138 3.63 -32.08 -10.85
N THR A 139 2.76 -32.24 -9.85
CA THR A 139 3.13 -32.86 -8.57
C THR A 139 3.41 -34.36 -8.67
N ASN A 140 2.64 -35.10 -9.47
CA ASN A 140 2.70 -36.57 -9.51
C ASN A 140 3.55 -37.12 -10.66
N VAL A 141 3.89 -36.30 -11.66
CA VAL A 141 4.67 -36.72 -12.83
C VAL A 141 5.96 -35.93 -12.95
N CYS A 142 5.90 -34.60 -12.94
CA CYS A 142 7.10 -33.78 -13.12
C CYS A 142 8.02 -33.78 -11.89
N LEU A 143 7.45 -33.82 -10.69
CA LEU A 143 8.20 -33.78 -9.43
C LEU A 143 8.44 -35.17 -8.82
N ASP A 144 8.12 -36.26 -9.53
CA ASP A 144 8.41 -37.62 -9.05
C ASP A 144 9.86 -38.01 -9.39
N GLU A 145 10.70 -38.12 -8.36
CA GLU A 145 12.10 -38.55 -8.49
C GLU A 145 12.27 -39.92 -9.16
N ASN A 146 11.22 -40.75 -9.17
CA ASN A 146 11.25 -42.09 -9.79
C ASN A 146 10.86 -42.08 -11.28
N ALA A 147 10.33 -40.97 -11.79
CA ALA A 147 9.85 -40.84 -13.17
C ALA A 147 11.00 -40.47 -14.12
N VAL A 148 11.89 -41.44 -14.40
CA VAL A 148 13.03 -41.24 -15.31
C VAL A 148 12.86 -42.02 -16.61
N SER A 149 13.16 -41.38 -17.74
CA SER A 149 13.14 -41.99 -19.07
C SER A 149 14.50 -41.85 -19.78
N SER A 150 14.91 -42.90 -20.50
CA SER A 150 16.09 -42.88 -21.39
C SER A 150 15.81 -42.22 -22.75
N ASP A 151 14.54 -41.99 -23.08
CA ASP A 151 14.13 -41.22 -24.27
C ASP A 151 14.15 -39.72 -23.92
N PRO A 152 14.97 -38.89 -24.61
CA PRO A 152 15.13 -37.47 -24.28
C PRO A 152 13.83 -36.66 -24.42
N VAL A 153 12.92 -37.05 -25.31
CA VAL A 153 11.63 -36.35 -25.47
C VAL A 153 10.73 -36.66 -24.29
N LEU A 154 10.63 -37.94 -23.91
CA LEU A 154 9.85 -38.35 -22.75
C LEU A 154 10.47 -37.82 -21.45
N ALA A 155 11.79 -37.75 -21.33
CA ALA A 155 12.47 -37.14 -20.19
C ALA A 155 12.08 -35.66 -20.04
N PHE A 156 12.01 -34.91 -21.15
CA PHE A 156 11.55 -33.52 -21.12
C PHE A 156 10.06 -33.37 -20.78
N LEU A 157 9.18 -34.29 -21.24
CA LEU A 157 7.76 -34.26 -20.85
C LEU A 157 7.54 -34.55 -19.36
N LEU A 158 8.49 -35.23 -18.72
CA LEU A 158 8.51 -35.54 -17.29
C LEU A 158 9.25 -34.46 -16.48
N ASP A 159 9.72 -33.38 -17.09
CA ASP A 159 10.47 -32.32 -16.43
C ASP A 159 9.55 -31.12 -16.12
N GLU A 160 9.71 -30.46 -14.98
CA GLU A 160 8.95 -29.27 -14.60
C GLU A 160 9.04 -28.11 -15.60
N VAL A 161 10.13 -28.04 -16.37
CA VAL A 161 10.37 -27.00 -17.39
C VAL A 161 9.26 -27.00 -18.46
N VAL A 162 8.69 -28.17 -18.78
CA VAL A 162 7.59 -28.27 -19.76
C VAL A 162 6.35 -27.49 -19.29
N VAL A 163 6.06 -27.52 -17.98
CA VAL A 163 4.92 -26.80 -17.40
C VAL A 163 5.25 -25.31 -17.31
N LYS A 164 6.48 -24.94 -16.92
CA LYS A 164 6.95 -23.53 -16.91
C LYS A 164 6.83 -22.88 -18.29
N ASP A 165 7.30 -23.56 -19.33
CA ASP A 165 7.27 -23.07 -20.71
C ASP A 165 5.84 -22.97 -21.24
N TRP A 166 4.97 -23.93 -20.89
CA TRP A 166 3.55 -23.85 -21.19
C TRP A 166 2.89 -22.63 -20.52
N CYS A 167 3.17 -22.36 -19.24
CA CYS A 167 2.63 -21.19 -18.53
C CYS A 167 3.06 -19.88 -19.23
N LYS A 168 4.35 -19.73 -19.56
CA LYS A 168 4.87 -18.55 -20.29
C LYS A 168 4.22 -18.38 -21.67
N ARG A 169 4.10 -19.46 -22.44
CA ARG A 169 3.43 -19.47 -23.75
C ARG A 169 1.95 -19.08 -23.63
N SER A 170 1.24 -19.70 -22.70
CA SER A 170 -0.19 -19.47 -22.47
C SER A 170 -0.45 -18.02 -22.06
N PHE A 171 0.36 -17.50 -21.13
CA PHE A 171 0.27 -16.12 -20.71
C PHE A 171 0.52 -15.14 -21.88
N THR A 172 1.61 -15.33 -22.64
CA THR A 172 1.92 -14.50 -23.81
C THR A 172 0.81 -14.54 -24.87
N HIS A 173 0.19 -15.70 -25.09
CA HIS A 173 -0.94 -15.84 -25.99
C HIS A 173 -2.16 -15.06 -25.49
N LEU A 174 -2.52 -15.22 -24.21
CA LEU A 174 -3.64 -14.49 -23.61
C LEU A 174 -3.45 -12.98 -23.68
N LEU A 175 -2.23 -12.48 -23.42
CA LEU A 175 -1.91 -11.07 -23.54
C LEU A 175 -2.10 -10.54 -24.96
N LYS A 176 -1.68 -11.28 -26.00
CA LYS A 176 -1.88 -10.88 -27.41
C LYS A 176 -3.36 -10.80 -27.80
N GLU A 177 -4.15 -11.77 -27.33
CA GLU A 177 -5.60 -11.78 -27.54
C GLU A 177 -6.27 -10.60 -26.83
N LEU A 178 -5.89 -10.33 -25.57
CA LEU A 178 -6.35 -9.15 -24.82
C LEU A 178 -5.97 -7.84 -25.51
N GLN A 179 -4.74 -7.73 -25.99
CA GLN A 179 -4.27 -6.57 -26.74
C GLN A 179 -5.12 -6.32 -28.00
N THR A 180 -5.57 -7.40 -28.66
CA THR A 180 -6.43 -7.30 -29.84
C THR A 180 -7.80 -6.75 -29.48
N ILE A 181 -8.37 -7.19 -28.36
CA ILE A 181 -9.64 -6.67 -27.82
C ILE A 181 -9.48 -5.20 -27.39
N TYR A 182 -8.41 -4.86 -26.68
CA TYR A 182 -8.16 -3.51 -26.16
C TYR A 182 -7.89 -2.45 -27.25
N LYS A 183 -7.38 -2.87 -28.41
CA LYS A 183 -7.22 -1.99 -29.60
C LYS A 183 -8.54 -1.76 -30.34
N GLY A 184 -9.60 -2.52 -30.02
CA GLY A 184 -10.94 -2.32 -30.56
C GLY A 184 -11.62 -1.07 -30.00
N SER A 185 -12.76 -0.70 -30.59
CA SER A 185 -13.62 0.34 -30.00
C SER A 185 -14.35 -0.18 -28.76
N VAL A 186 -14.88 0.73 -27.93
CA VAL A 186 -15.65 0.37 -26.74
C VAL A 186 -16.81 -0.58 -27.07
N GLU A 187 -17.48 -0.39 -28.21
CA GLU A 187 -18.57 -1.28 -28.66
C GLU A 187 -18.09 -2.68 -29.02
N ASN A 188 -16.86 -2.82 -29.53
CA ASN A 188 -16.27 -4.12 -29.82
C ASN A 188 -15.89 -4.83 -28.51
N MET A 189 -15.27 -4.10 -27.57
CA MET A 189 -14.97 -4.63 -26.23
C MET A 189 -16.25 -5.11 -25.52
N GLN A 190 -17.38 -4.40 -25.68
CA GLN A 190 -18.67 -4.82 -25.13
C GLN A 190 -19.17 -6.15 -25.72
N LYS A 191 -19.00 -6.38 -27.02
CA LYS A 191 -19.36 -7.65 -27.65
C LYS A 191 -18.47 -8.80 -27.16
N ASP A 192 -17.20 -8.49 -26.88
CA ASP A 192 -16.19 -9.45 -26.45
C ASP A 192 -16.17 -9.68 -24.93
N LEU A 193 -17.06 -9.03 -24.15
CA LEU A 193 -17.18 -9.24 -22.69
C LEU A 193 -17.25 -10.71 -22.26
N PRO A 194 -18.03 -11.61 -22.90
CA PRO A 194 -18.04 -13.03 -22.54
C PRO A 194 -16.68 -13.71 -22.78
N GLN A 195 -15.91 -13.25 -23.77
CA GLN A 195 -14.58 -13.75 -24.05
C GLN A 195 -13.57 -13.24 -23.01
N MET A 196 -13.64 -11.96 -22.64
CA MET A 196 -12.83 -11.39 -21.56
C MET A 196 -13.06 -12.13 -20.23
N GLN A 197 -14.30 -12.48 -19.89
CA GLN A 197 -14.60 -13.29 -18.70
C GLN A 197 -13.94 -14.68 -18.74
N LYS A 198 -13.89 -15.34 -19.91
CA LYS A 198 -13.16 -16.60 -20.07
C LYS A 198 -11.66 -16.42 -19.90
N TYR A 199 -11.10 -15.30 -20.35
CA TYR A 199 -9.69 -15.01 -20.15
C TYR A 199 -9.35 -14.77 -18.68
N VAL A 200 -10.24 -14.18 -17.87
CA VAL A 200 -10.07 -14.11 -16.40
C VAL A 200 -9.96 -15.51 -15.80
N THR A 201 -10.87 -16.43 -16.16
CA THR A 201 -10.82 -17.80 -15.63
C THR A 201 -9.58 -18.57 -16.08
N GLN A 202 -9.10 -18.33 -17.30
CA GLN A 202 -7.87 -18.93 -17.83
C GLN A 202 -6.63 -18.36 -17.14
N LEU A 203 -6.52 -17.04 -16.97
CA LEU A 203 -5.44 -16.42 -16.21
C LEU A 203 -5.40 -16.96 -14.77
N ASN A 204 -6.55 -17.02 -14.09
CA ASN A 204 -6.63 -17.61 -12.76
C ASN A 204 -6.18 -19.09 -12.75
N GLY A 205 -6.53 -19.84 -13.79
CA GLY A 205 -6.09 -21.22 -13.94
C GLY A 205 -4.57 -21.37 -14.10
N VAL A 206 -3.90 -20.42 -14.76
CA VAL A 206 -2.43 -20.38 -14.86
C VAL A 206 -1.78 -19.90 -13.56
N CYS A 207 -2.36 -18.91 -12.85
CA CYS A 207 -1.92 -18.52 -11.49
C CYS A 207 -1.83 -19.75 -10.58
N ILE A 208 -2.90 -20.55 -10.50
CA ILE A 208 -2.97 -21.73 -9.63
C ILE A 208 -1.85 -22.74 -9.96
N VAL A 209 -1.54 -22.93 -11.24
CA VAL A 209 -0.46 -23.84 -11.66
C VAL A 209 0.90 -23.29 -11.24
N ILE A 210 1.15 -21.99 -11.42
CA ILE A 210 2.43 -21.37 -11.02
C ILE A 210 2.58 -21.36 -9.49
N GLU A 211 1.53 -21.06 -8.73
CA GLU A 211 1.52 -21.15 -7.27
C GLU A 211 1.86 -22.57 -6.80
N ALA A 212 1.26 -23.59 -7.43
CA ALA A 212 1.60 -24.99 -7.16
C ALA A 212 3.07 -25.29 -7.45
N MET A 213 3.63 -24.75 -8.54
CA MET A 213 5.07 -24.84 -8.84
C MET A 213 5.90 -24.19 -7.74
N VAL A 214 5.65 -22.92 -7.41
CA VAL A 214 6.39 -22.16 -6.39
C VAL A 214 6.37 -22.86 -5.04
N SER A 215 5.21 -23.38 -4.62
CA SER A 215 5.06 -24.10 -3.35
C SER A 215 5.78 -25.45 -3.28
N SER A 216 6.19 -25.99 -4.42
CA SER A 216 6.84 -27.31 -4.51
C SER A 216 8.37 -27.25 -4.53
N PHE A 217 8.97 -26.08 -4.73
CA PHE A 217 10.43 -25.91 -4.69
C PHE A 217 10.89 -25.51 -3.28
N ASP A 218 11.96 -26.14 -2.79
CA ASP A 218 12.67 -25.68 -1.58
C ASP A 218 13.42 -24.36 -1.86
N ASP A 219 13.61 -23.54 -0.82
CA ASP A 219 14.34 -22.25 -0.85
C ASP A 219 15.77 -22.32 -1.43
N SER A 220 16.30 -23.50 -1.76
CA SER A 220 17.66 -23.69 -2.26
C SER A 220 17.87 -23.30 -3.74
N VAL A 221 16.80 -23.09 -4.53
CA VAL A 221 16.88 -22.78 -5.98
C VAL A 221 16.44 -21.34 -6.31
N HIS A 222 17.14 -20.35 -5.72
CA HIS A 222 16.72 -18.94 -5.75
C HIS A 222 16.46 -18.36 -7.16
N ALA A 223 17.24 -18.70 -8.18
CA ALA A 223 17.11 -18.08 -9.51
C ALA A 223 15.88 -18.57 -10.30
N GLN A 224 15.58 -19.87 -10.26
CA GLN A 224 14.40 -20.42 -10.96
C GLN A 224 13.10 -20.03 -10.25
N VAL A 225 13.15 -19.94 -8.92
CA VAL A 225 12.05 -19.49 -8.07
C VAL A 225 11.77 -18.00 -8.32
N HIS A 226 12.80 -17.16 -8.48
CA HIS A 226 12.63 -15.74 -8.81
C HIS A 226 11.92 -15.53 -10.16
N ASP A 227 12.31 -16.24 -11.23
CA ASP A 227 11.60 -16.21 -12.52
C ASP A 227 10.11 -16.54 -12.40
N LEU A 228 9.76 -17.49 -11.54
CA LEU A 228 8.38 -17.94 -11.34
C LEU A 228 7.58 -16.92 -10.53
N HIS A 229 8.21 -16.29 -9.53
CA HIS A 229 7.60 -15.18 -8.78
C HIS A 229 7.33 -13.99 -9.70
N GLN A 230 8.26 -13.62 -10.58
CA GLN A 230 8.04 -12.55 -11.56
C GLN A 230 6.88 -12.90 -12.51
N LEU A 231 6.84 -14.13 -13.03
CA LEU A 231 5.75 -14.55 -13.90
C LEU A 231 4.39 -14.55 -13.17
N LEU A 232 4.36 -14.96 -11.90
CA LEU A 232 3.16 -14.91 -11.07
C LEU A 232 2.70 -13.47 -10.83
N GLU A 233 3.65 -12.59 -10.55
CA GLU A 233 3.44 -11.15 -10.36
C GLU A 233 2.80 -10.52 -11.60
N ASP A 234 3.40 -10.71 -12.77
CA ASP A 234 2.89 -10.19 -14.05
C ASP A 234 1.49 -10.73 -14.38
N LEU A 235 1.27 -12.03 -14.13
CA LEU A 235 0.00 -12.67 -14.41
C LEU A 235 -1.10 -12.14 -13.50
N THR A 236 -0.77 -11.92 -12.23
CA THR A 236 -1.69 -11.37 -11.24
C THR A 236 -2.04 -9.92 -11.59
N LYS A 237 -1.07 -9.09 -11.99
CA LYS A 237 -1.33 -7.74 -12.53
C LYS A 237 -2.26 -7.77 -13.75
N ALA A 238 -1.98 -8.62 -14.74
CA ALA A 238 -2.83 -8.77 -15.92
C ALA A 238 -4.26 -9.20 -15.60
N LYS A 239 -4.43 -10.11 -14.64
CA LYS A 239 -5.75 -10.54 -14.16
C LYS A 239 -6.52 -9.41 -13.50
N GLN A 240 -5.89 -8.69 -12.55
CA GLN A 240 -6.49 -7.56 -11.86
C GLN A 240 -6.90 -6.46 -12.85
N HIS A 241 -6.02 -6.13 -13.80
CA HIS A 241 -6.29 -5.19 -14.88
C HIS A 241 -7.50 -5.63 -15.71
N LEU A 242 -7.55 -6.90 -16.13
CA LEU A 242 -8.66 -7.43 -16.91
C LEU A 242 -10.00 -7.35 -16.16
N GLU A 243 -10.03 -7.64 -14.86
CA GLU A 243 -11.24 -7.55 -14.05
C GLU A 243 -11.79 -6.10 -14.00
N VAL A 244 -10.91 -5.12 -13.80
CA VAL A 244 -11.26 -3.69 -13.84
C VAL A 244 -11.68 -3.27 -15.24
N MET A 245 -10.99 -3.74 -16.28
CA MET A 245 -11.32 -3.45 -17.67
C MET A 245 -12.68 -4.00 -18.09
N ILE A 246 -13.06 -5.19 -17.60
CA ILE A 246 -14.40 -5.76 -17.76
C ILE A 246 -15.42 -4.84 -17.11
N TRP A 247 -15.18 -4.38 -15.88
CA TRP A 247 -16.07 -3.46 -15.17
C TRP A 247 -16.23 -2.13 -15.94
N CYS A 248 -15.12 -1.51 -16.35
CA CYS A 248 -15.12 -0.30 -17.17
C CYS A 248 -15.89 -0.47 -18.48
N THR A 249 -15.71 -1.61 -19.16
CA THR A 249 -16.39 -1.91 -20.43
C THR A 249 -17.90 -2.06 -20.26
N ARG A 250 -18.35 -2.70 -19.17
CA ARG A 250 -19.79 -2.80 -18.83
C ARG A 250 -20.41 -1.42 -18.66
N HIS A 251 -19.69 -0.50 -18.03
CA HIS A 251 -20.12 0.89 -17.81
C HIS A 251 -19.69 1.87 -18.91
N LYS A 252 -19.26 1.38 -20.08
CA LYS A 252 -18.82 2.22 -21.23
C LYS A 252 -17.80 3.29 -20.85
N PHE A 253 -16.83 2.95 -20.00
CA PHE A 253 -15.80 3.87 -19.49
C PHE A 253 -16.36 5.18 -18.91
N LEU A 254 -17.59 5.13 -18.39
CA LEU A 254 -18.33 6.26 -17.82
C LEU A 254 -18.72 7.35 -18.84
N ASP A 255 -18.73 7.04 -20.15
CA ASP A 255 -19.12 8.00 -21.19
C ASP A 255 -20.56 8.52 -21.05
N LEU A 256 -21.43 7.74 -20.39
CA LEU A 256 -22.83 8.11 -20.16
C LEU A 256 -23.02 9.00 -18.92
N VAL A 257 -22.01 9.12 -18.07
CA VAL A 257 -22.07 9.82 -16.79
C VAL A 257 -21.37 11.16 -16.97
N GLN A 258 -22.10 12.25 -16.81
CA GLN A 258 -21.48 13.56 -16.95
C GLN A 258 -20.44 13.77 -15.84
N PRO A 259 -19.19 14.11 -16.19
CA PRO A 259 -18.19 14.46 -15.19
C PRO A 259 -18.61 15.73 -14.44
N GLN A 260 -18.04 15.90 -13.24
CA GLN A 260 -18.12 17.16 -12.50
C GLN A 260 -17.40 18.28 -13.26
N TYR A 261 -16.22 17.97 -13.80
CA TYR A 261 -15.35 18.92 -14.51
C TYR A 261 -15.60 18.88 -16.02
N PRO A 262 -15.70 20.04 -16.69
CA PRO A 262 -15.90 20.10 -18.14
C PRO A 262 -14.69 19.60 -18.95
N ASP A 263 -13.48 19.77 -18.42
CA ASP A 263 -12.22 19.39 -19.06
C ASP A 263 -11.15 19.01 -18.01
N ILE A 264 -10.13 18.27 -18.44
CA ILE A 264 -9.05 17.78 -17.55
C ILE A 264 -8.29 18.95 -16.91
N ALA A 265 -8.04 20.05 -17.64
CA ALA A 265 -7.28 21.18 -17.10
C ALA A 265 -8.04 21.89 -15.98
N SER A 266 -9.37 21.97 -16.06
CA SER A 266 -10.19 22.47 -14.95
C SER A 266 -10.10 21.59 -13.69
N TRP A 267 -10.00 20.27 -13.86
CA TRP A 267 -9.80 19.34 -12.75
C TRP A 267 -8.40 19.45 -12.14
N GLU A 268 -7.37 19.51 -12.99
CA GLU A 268 -5.99 19.75 -12.56
C GLU A 268 -5.86 21.05 -11.76
N LEU A 269 -6.54 22.12 -12.20
CA LEU A 269 -6.54 23.40 -11.50
C LEU A 269 -7.17 23.30 -10.11
N ASP A 270 -8.31 22.62 -9.98
CA ASP A 270 -8.97 22.41 -8.68
C ASP A 270 -8.12 21.52 -7.74
N VAL A 271 -7.50 20.45 -8.26
CA VAL A 271 -6.56 19.62 -7.50
C VAL A 271 -5.37 20.45 -7.00
N ASN A 272 -4.80 21.29 -7.86
CA ASN A 272 -3.71 22.19 -7.48
C ASN A 272 -4.15 23.25 -6.44
N GLU A 273 -5.38 23.74 -6.54
CA GLU A 273 -5.94 24.65 -5.54
C GLU A 273 -6.12 23.97 -4.18
N ARG A 274 -6.60 22.73 -4.14
CA ARG A 274 -6.67 21.91 -2.90
C ARG A 274 -5.29 21.74 -2.28
N LYS A 275 -4.27 21.38 -3.07
CA LYS A 275 -2.87 21.27 -2.63
C LYS A 275 -2.35 22.59 -2.07
N ALA A 276 -2.55 23.70 -2.79
CA ALA A 276 -2.12 25.03 -2.35
C ALA A 276 -2.87 25.49 -1.09
N SER A 277 -4.12 25.09 -0.90
CA SER A 277 -4.89 25.34 0.33
C SER A 277 -4.32 24.56 1.51
N LEU A 278 -4.01 23.27 1.32
CA LEU A 278 -3.37 22.43 2.34
C LEU A 278 -2.01 23.00 2.76
N ALA A 279 -1.14 23.34 1.80
CA ALA A 279 0.18 23.92 2.07
C ALA A 279 0.11 25.28 2.82
N ARG A 280 -0.94 26.06 2.61
CA ARG A 280 -1.16 27.32 3.36
C ARG A 280 -1.58 27.09 4.81
N ARG A 281 -2.22 25.96 5.10
CA ARG A 281 -2.81 25.63 6.42
C ARG A 281 -1.96 24.65 7.23
N SER A 282 -0.98 23.99 6.60
CA SER A 282 -0.17 22.93 7.20
C SER A 282 0.59 23.42 8.44
N TRP A 283 0.61 22.59 9.48
CA TRP A 283 1.41 22.87 10.67
C TRP A 283 2.91 22.67 10.40
N PRO A 284 3.79 23.44 11.10
CA PRO A 284 5.23 23.24 11.02
C PRO A 284 5.61 21.79 11.34
N GLN A 285 6.51 21.21 10.53
CA GLN A 285 6.96 19.85 10.73
C GLN A 285 8.02 19.77 11.82
N ILE A 286 7.97 18.69 12.58
CA ILE A 286 9.05 18.34 13.50
C ILE A 286 10.11 17.63 12.67
N ASN A 287 11.24 18.32 12.44
CA ASN A 287 12.39 17.75 11.75
C ASN A 287 13.04 16.68 12.62
N LEU A 288 12.60 15.43 12.44
CA LEU A 288 13.32 14.25 12.90
C LEU A 288 14.51 14.05 11.96
N SER A 289 15.65 14.65 12.28
CA SER A 289 16.86 14.41 11.47
C SER A 289 17.26 12.93 11.51
N ALA A 290 17.48 12.36 10.32
CA ALA A 290 18.07 11.04 10.00
C ALA A 290 17.13 9.89 9.58
N THR A 291 15.98 10.18 8.96
CA THR A 291 15.41 9.26 7.96
C THR A 291 15.15 10.03 6.67
N THR A 292 15.79 9.57 5.60
CA THR A 292 15.58 10.04 4.22
C THR A 292 14.18 9.63 3.77
N GLU A 293 13.17 10.39 4.15
CA GLU A 293 11.86 10.35 3.51
C GLU A 293 11.50 11.77 3.08
N THR A 294 11.57 11.96 1.77
CA THR A 294 11.12 13.15 1.07
C THR A 294 9.65 13.46 1.42
N ASN A 295 9.44 14.45 2.28
CA ASN A 295 8.23 15.28 2.48
C ASN A 295 6.85 14.66 2.11
N PRO A 296 6.20 13.92 3.03
CA PRO A 296 4.78 13.54 2.93
C PRO A 296 3.79 14.52 3.61
N SER A 297 4.22 15.71 4.04
CA SER A 297 3.41 16.56 4.94
C SER A 297 2.50 17.60 4.27
N THR A 298 2.63 17.81 2.96
CA THR A 298 1.77 18.71 2.17
C THR A 298 1.15 18.00 0.97
N SER A 299 0.98 16.68 1.07
CA SER A 299 0.32 15.86 0.06
C SER A 299 -1.15 15.65 0.43
N LEU A 300 -2.02 15.59 -0.58
CA LEU A 300 -3.39 15.11 -0.43
C LEU A 300 -3.42 13.64 0.00
N PHE A 301 -4.54 13.11 0.50
CA PHE A 301 -4.66 11.69 0.81
C PHE A 301 -4.37 10.81 -0.41
N ILE A 302 -4.87 11.23 -1.58
CA ILE A 302 -4.66 10.52 -2.85
C ILE A 302 -3.18 10.49 -3.27
N GLU A 303 -2.42 11.55 -3.00
CA GLU A 303 -1.00 11.62 -3.36
C GLU A 303 -0.14 10.74 -2.45
N GLU A 304 -0.45 10.70 -1.16
CA GLU A 304 0.21 9.79 -0.22
C GLU A 304 -0.09 8.33 -0.57
N ALA A 305 -1.34 8.03 -0.93
CA ALA A 305 -1.72 6.70 -1.40
C ALA A 305 -0.95 6.29 -2.67
N LEU A 306 -0.75 7.21 -3.63
CA LEU A 306 0.03 6.97 -4.85
C LEU A 306 1.53 6.84 -4.59
N GLN A 307 2.08 7.54 -3.59
CA GLN A 307 3.48 7.40 -3.19
C GLN A 307 3.76 6.06 -2.51
N ASN A 308 2.78 5.54 -1.77
CA ASN A 308 2.87 4.26 -1.05
C ASN A 308 2.56 3.04 -1.93
N LEU A 309 2.08 3.23 -3.16
CA LEU A 309 2.13 2.19 -4.16
C LEU A 309 3.61 2.06 -4.55
N ASP A 310 4.33 1.09 -3.99
CA ASP A 310 5.69 0.71 -4.38
C ASP A 310 5.70 0.33 -5.87
N LEU A 311 5.76 1.35 -6.71
CA LEU A 311 5.77 1.27 -8.16
C LEU A 311 7.22 0.99 -8.53
N GLU A 312 7.57 -0.30 -8.52
CA GLU A 312 8.89 -0.80 -8.90
C GLU A 312 9.31 -0.19 -10.24
N ASP A 313 10.45 0.53 -10.22
CA ASP A 313 11.14 1.06 -11.41
C ASP A 313 11.84 -0.12 -12.12
N ASP A 314 11.10 -1.17 -12.49
CA ASP A 314 11.66 -2.30 -13.19
C ASP A 314 11.92 -1.92 -14.65
N HIS A 315 13.20 -1.72 -14.94
CA HIS A 315 13.75 -1.32 -16.23
C HIS A 315 13.74 -2.43 -17.30
N GLU A 316 13.08 -3.55 -17.07
CA GLU A 316 12.90 -4.57 -18.10
C GLU A 316 11.67 -4.25 -18.97
N GLU A 317 11.68 -4.69 -20.22
CA GLU A 317 10.54 -4.58 -21.12
C GLU A 317 9.36 -5.38 -20.53
N ASP A 318 8.63 -4.76 -19.60
CA ASP A 318 7.48 -5.36 -18.94
C ASP A 318 6.48 -5.76 -20.04
N ILE A 319 6.23 -7.06 -20.14
CA ILE A 319 5.38 -7.67 -21.17
C ILE A 319 3.97 -7.05 -21.11
N LEU A 320 3.58 -6.53 -19.94
CA LEU A 320 2.32 -5.85 -19.69
C LEU A 320 2.20 -4.47 -20.35
N LEU A 321 3.32 -3.81 -20.68
CA LEU A 321 3.32 -2.53 -21.42
C LEU A 321 2.65 -2.65 -22.79
N SER A 322 2.54 -3.88 -23.31
CA SER A 322 1.80 -4.16 -24.54
C SER A 322 0.29 -3.93 -24.44
N LEU A 323 -0.26 -3.91 -23.22
CA LEU A 323 -1.69 -3.72 -22.92
C LEU A 323 -2.11 -2.26 -22.72
N GLU A 324 -1.15 -1.34 -22.50
CA GLU A 324 -1.42 0.09 -22.30
C GLU A 324 -2.04 0.74 -23.55
N HIS A 325 -3.04 1.60 -23.35
CA HIS A 325 -3.67 2.32 -24.46
C HIS A 325 -2.83 3.50 -24.97
N GLU A 326 -2.28 4.30 -24.06
CA GLU A 326 -1.38 5.41 -24.37
C GLU A 326 -0.02 5.09 -23.76
N ARG A 327 0.98 4.78 -24.60
CA ARG A 327 2.37 4.76 -24.14
C ARG A 327 2.69 6.19 -23.73
N PRO A 328 2.98 6.48 -22.46
CA PRO A 328 3.67 7.73 -22.17
C PRO A 328 4.98 7.65 -22.96
N GLU A 329 5.39 8.73 -23.61
CA GLU A 329 6.76 8.85 -24.09
C GLU A 329 7.68 8.83 -22.85
N ARG A 330 7.94 7.65 -22.28
CA ARG A 330 8.85 7.39 -21.16
C ARG A 330 10.27 7.47 -21.69
N ALA A 331 10.64 8.61 -22.26
CA ALA A 331 12.01 8.95 -22.51
C ALA A 331 12.64 9.36 -21.16
N PHE A 332 13.39 8.45 -20.53
CA PHE A 332 14.47 8.78 -19.61
C PHE A 332 14.14 9.69 -18.40
N TYR A 333 13.16 9.32 -17.57
CA TYR A 333 13.05 9.89 -16.22
C TYR A 333 13.39 8.83 -15.16
N PRO A 334 14.52 8.97 -14.44
CA PRO A 334 14.80 8.16 -13.26
C PRO A 334 13.93 8.72 -12.13
N GLN A 335 13.09 7.87 -11.51
CA GLN A 335 12.09 8.23 -10.49
C GLN A 335 10.88 8.99 -11.02
N VAL A 336 9.88 8.24 -11.49
CA VAL A 336 8.54 8.80 -11.73
C VAL A 336 7.92 9.18 -10.40
N ASN A 337 7.78 10.48 -10.11
CA ASN A 337 7.01 10.90 -8.95
C ASN A 337 5.51 10.74 -9.25
N TRP A 338 4.94 9.60 -8.85
CA TRP A 338 3.56 9.20 -9.12
C TRP A 338 2.51 10.14 -8.53
N SER A 339 2.87 10.95 -7.51
CA SER A 339 1.99 12.02 -7.00
C SER A 339 1.66 13.10 -8.06
N ASN A 340 2.48 13.24 -9.10
CA ASN A 340 2.24 14.17 -10.21
C ASN A 340 1.39 13.57 -11.34
N GLN A 341 1.02 12.28 -11.27
CA GLN A 341 0.16 11.65 -12.28
C GLN A 341 -1.34 11.81 -12.01
N TYR A 342 -1.69 12.33 -10.83
CA TYR A 342 -3.07 12.65 -10.48
C TYR A 342 -3.39 14.12 -10.77
N PRO A 343 -4.53 14.42 -11.41
CA PRO A 343 -5.62 13.53 -11.80
C PRO A 343 -5.35 12.69 -13.07
N PHE A 344 -5.92 11.48 -13.13
CA PHE A 344 -5.81 10.63 -14.33
C PHE A 344 -6.66 11.16 -15.48
N LYS A 345 -6.09 11.17 -16.70
CA LYS A 345 -6.72 11.72 -17.92
C LYS A 345 -8.04 11.03 -18.30
N SER A 346 -8.15 9.72 -18.07
CA SER A 346 -9.32 8.92 -18.41
C SER A 346 -9.46 7.71 -17.47
N VAL A 347 -10.65 7.09 -17.45
CA VAL A 347 -10.86 5.84 -16.68
C VAL A 347 -9.92 4.74 -17.16
N ARG A 348 -9.68 4.69 -18.48
CA ARG A 348 -8.74 3.75 -19.09
C ARG A 348 -7.31 4.01 -18.59
N ALA A 349 -6.87 5.26 -18.58
CA ALA A 349 -5.55 5.63 -18.07
C ALA A 349 -5.40 5.33 -16.58
N ALA A 350 -6.44 5.58 -15.76
CA ALA A 350 -6.44 5.20 -14.35
C ALA A 350 -6.31 3.68 -14.16
N ALA A 351 -7.05 2.89 -14.94
CA ALA A 351 -6.98 1.43 -14.89
C ALA A 351 -5.62 0.89 -15.35
N ASP A 352 -5.07 1.42 -16.45
CA ASP A 352 -3.75 1.04 -16.94
C ASP A 352 -2.67 1.38 -15.90
N VAL A 353 -2.65 2.62 -15.38
CA VAL A 353 -1.63 3.06 -14.41
C VAL A 353 -1.69 2.27 -13.10
N LEU A 354 -2.87 2.08 -12.52
CA LEU A 354 -2.98 1.49 -11.19
C LEU A 354 -2.83 -0.03 -11.18
N PHE A 355 -3.26 -0.73 -12.24
CA PHE A 355 -3.34 -2.19 -12.22
C PHE A 355 -2.27 -2.86 -13.08
N LEU A 356 -1.65 -2.15 -14.03
CA LEU A 356 -0.46 -2.65 -14.74
C LEU A 356 0.83 -2.24 -14.03
N HIS A 357 0.85 -1.12 -13.30
CA HIS A 357 2.01 -0.71 -12.52
C HIS A 357 1.82 -0.95 -11.03
N GLY A 358 2.92 -1.28 -10.36
CA GLY A 358 2.98 -1.46 -8.90
C GLY A 358 2.67 -2.90 -8.49
N ALA A 359 3.13 -3.27 -7.30
CA ALA A 359 3.09 -4.64 -6.82
C ALA A 359 1.67 -5.23 -6.78
N SER A 360 1.54 -6.52 -7.09
CA SER A 360 0.27 -7.23 -7.25
C SER A 360 -0.43 -7.47 -5.91
N ASP A 361 0.28 -7.38 -4.79
CA ASP A 361 -0.20 -7.50 -3.42
C ASP A 361 -1.00 -6.28 -2.93
N THR A 362 -0.76 -5.10 -3.53
CA THR A 362 -1.43 -3.84 -3.17
C THR A 362 -2.85 -3.66 -3.73
N VAL A 363 -3.58 -4.74 -4.05
CA VAL A 363 -4.92 -4.70 -4.68
C VAL A 363 -5.89 -3.79 -3.96
N VAL A 364 -5.94 -3.89 -2.63
CA VAL A 364 -6.89 -3.11 -1.81
C VAL A 364 -6.59 -1.62 -1.93
N ALA A 365 -5.30 -1.24 -1.94
CA ALA A 365 -4.88 0.14 -2.13
C ALA A 365 -5.21 0.62 -3.55
N LYS A 366 -4.92 -0.18 -4.59
CA LYS A 366 -5.26 0.12 -5.99
C LYS A 366 -6.77 0.33 -6.18
N GLN A 367 -7.60 -0.53 -5.59
CA GLN A 367 -9.05 -0.41 -5.60
C GLN A 367 -9.53 0.84 -4.86
N ALA A 368 -8.97 1.16 -3.69
CA ALA A 368 -9.30 2.37 -2.94
C ALA A 368 -8.93 3.65 -3.68
N ILE A 369 -7.77 3.68 -4.35
CA ILE A 369 -7.32 4.80 -5.18
C ILE A 369 -8.22 4.97 -6.40
N PHE A 370 -8.59 3.88 -7.07
CA PHE A 370 -9.54 3.93 -8.18
C PHE A 370 -10.93 4.39 -7.72
N LEU A 371 -11.39 3.95 -6.55
CA LEU A 371 -12.64 4.39 -5.95
C LEU A 371 -12.62 5.88 -5.60
N TYR A 372 -11.52 6.37 -5.01
CA TYR A 372 -11.29 7.79 -4.79
C TYR A 372 -11.36 8.58 -6.11
N TYR A 373 -10.73 8.09 -7.17
CA TYR A 373 -10.81 8.71 -8.50
C TYR A 373 -12.25 8.81 -9.03
N LEU A 374 -13.06 7.75 -8.86
CA LEU A 374 -14.48 7.77 -9.23
C LEU A 374 -15.27 8.81 -8.43
N ILE A 375 -14.99 8.93 -7.13
CA ILE A 375 -15.61 9.92 -6.25
C ILE A 375 -15.17 11.33 -6.67
N ASP A 376 -13.88 11.61 -6.85
CA ASP A 376 -13.40 12.95 -7.20
C ASP A 376 -13.94 13.42 -8.57
N ARG A 377 -14.10 12.50 -9.53
CA ARG A 377 -14.63 12.83 -10.85
C ARG A 377 -16.12 13.19 -10.86
N HIS A 378 -16.90 12.68 -9.91
CA HIS A 378 -18.37 12.75 -9.94
C HIS A 378 -19.02 13.29 -8.64
N GLY A 379 -18.25 13.51 -7.57
CA GLY A 379 -18.72 13.63 -6.19
C GLY A 379 -19.66 14.80 -5.89
N MET A 380 -19.62 15.88 -6.67
CA MET A 380 -20.53 17.02 -6.48
C MET A 380 -21.88 16.88 -7.20
N ARG A 381 -22.15 15.74 -7.85
CA ARG A 381 -23.44 15.45 -8.51
C ARG A 381 -24.42 14.79 -7.53
N PRO A 382 -25.74 14.95 -7.74
CA PRO A 382 -26.74 14.24 -6.92
C PRO A 382 -26.52 12.74 -6.94
N ASP A 383 -26.69 12.08 -5.79
CA ASP A 383 -26.50 10.62 -5.63
C ASP A 383 -27.26 9.80 -6.68
N SER A 384 -28.43 10.28 -7.13
CA SER A 384 -29.26 9.60 -8.15
C SER A 384 -28.52 9.32 -9.46
N ASP A 385 -27.48 10.10 -9.78
CA ASP A 385 -26.90 10.14 -11.12
C ASP A 385 -25.63 9.29 -11.23
N TRP A 386 -25.01 8.91 -10.12
CA TRP A 386 -23.71 8.23 -10.13
C TRP A 386 -23.48 7.23 -8.98
N ARG A 387 -24.27 7.28 -7.89
CA ARG A 387 -24.05 6.44 -6.70
C ARG A 387 -24.17 4.94 -7.00
N PHE A 388 -25.02 4.58 -7.96
CA PHE A 388 -25.19 3.19 -8.42
C PHE A 388 -23.89 2.59 -9.00
N LEU A 389 -23.00 3.42 -9.56
CA LEU A 389 -21.70 2.98 -10.07
C LEU A 389 -20.78 2.56 -8.93
N LEU A 390 -20.77 3.34 -7.85
CA LEU A 390 -19.99 3.01 -6.66
C LEU A 390 -20.51 1.73 -6.00
N ASP A 391 -21.84 1.57 -5.91
CA ASP A 391 -22.44 0.35 -5.35
C ASP A 391 -22.13 -0.89 -6.18
N ASP A 392 -22.20 -0.78 -7.51
CA ASP A 392 -21.82 -1.86 -8.42
C ASP A 392 -20.32 -2.17 -8.35
N PHE A 393 -19.45 -1.16 -8.27
CA PHE A 393 -18.01 -1.36 -8.06
C PHE A 393 -17.73 -2.08 -6.74
N CYS A 394 -18.36 -1.65 -5.65
CA CYS A 394 -18.22 -2.29 -4.35
C CYS A 394 -18.71 -3.74 -4.36
N ALA A 395 -19.84 -4.01 -5.03
CA ALA A 395 -20.35 -5.37 -5.19
C ALA A 395 -19.43 -6.25 -6.06
N ALA A 396 -18.84 -5.69 -7.13
CA ALA A 396 -17.97 -6.42 -8.04
C ALA A 396 -16.62 -6.81 -7.42
N PHE A 397 -16.06 -5.93 -6.59
CA PHE A 397 -14.72 -6.11 -6.00
C PHE A 397 -14.74 -6.45 -4.50
N GLY A 398 -15.92 -6.58 -3.89
CA GLY A 398 -16.06 -6.93 -2.47
C GLY A 398 -15.65 -5.80 -1.52
N VAL A 399 -15.70 -4.54 -1.96
CA VAL A 399 -15.40 -3.38 -1.11
C VAL A 399 -16.53 -3.20 -0.10
N THR A 400 -16.17 -3.07 1.18
CA THR A 400 -17.15 -2.92 2.25
C THR A 400 -17.78 -1.52 2.24
N SER A 401 -19.00 -1.40 2.75
CA SER A 401 -19.66 -0.09 2.91
C SER A 401 -18.85 0.86 3.82
N GLN A 402 -18.06 0.30 4.74
CA GLN A 402 -17.18 1.09 5.61
C GLN A 402 -16.01 1.68 4.80
N ALA A 403 -15.30 0.86 4.03
CA ALA A 403 -14.18 1.31 3.18
C ALA A 403 -14.62 2.36 2.15
N LEU A 404 -15.84 2.22 1.60
CA LEU A 404 -16.43 3.25 0.73
C LEU A 404 -16.66 4.57 1.47
N THR A 405 -17.17 4.51 2.69
CA THR A 405 -17.40 5.71 3.52
C THR A 405 -16.07 6.36 3.89
N GLU A 406 -15.04 5.57 4.20
CA GLU A 406 -13.68 6.04 4.46
C GLU A 406 -13.09 6.76 3.24
N CYS A 407 -13.18 6.18 2.04
CA CYS A 407 -12.72 6.82 0.80
C CYS A 407 -13.45 8.15 0.54
N MET A 408 -14.75 8.20 0.82
CA MET A 408 -15.54 9.42 0.68
C MET A 408 -15.12 10.50 1.67
N VAL A 409 -14.82 10.11 2.92
CA VAL A 409 -14.27 11.04 3.93
C VAL A 409 -12.91 11.57 3.51
N PHE A 410 -12.01 10.74 2.96
CA PHE A 410 -10.71 11.22 2.44
C PHE A 410 -10.90 12.27 1.34
N TYR A 411 -11.80 12.02 0.39
CA TYR A 411 -12.13 12.99 -0.67
C TYR A 411 -12.66 14.31 -0.10
N LEU A 412 -13.63 14.25 0.80
CA LEU A 412 -14.22 15.45 1.42
C LEU A 412 -13.21 16.25 2.24
N LEU A 413 -12.27 15.56 2.91
CA LEU A 413 -11.17 16.18 3.66
C LEU A 413 -10.08 16.78 2.77
N ASP A 414 -9.89 16.27 1.55
CA ASP A 414 -9.02 16.89 0.54
C ASP A 414 -9.69 18.13 -0.10
N ASN A 415 -11.02 18.15 -0.23
CA ASN A 415 -11.77 19.29 -0.79
C ASN A 415 -11.74 20.51 0.15
N HIS A 416 -11.18 21.64 -0.28
CA HIS A 416 -10.91 22.82 0.56
C HIS A 416 -12.15 23.58 1.08
N SER A 417 -13.37 23.24 0.64
CA SER A 417 -14.61 23.92 1.00
C SER A 417 -15.12 23.59 2.42
N ASP A 418 -15.84 24.53 3.03
CA ASP A 418 -16.43 24.36 4.37
C ASP A 418 -17.61 23.39 4.37
N GLN A 419 -18.38 23.34 3.28
CA GLN A 419 -19.49 22.39 3.13
C GLN A 419 -19.00 20.94 3.13
N ALA A 420 -17.91 20.66 2.40
CA ALA A 420 -17.30 19.32 2.39
C ALA A 420 -16.77 18.93 3.79
N LEU A 421 -16.26 19.89 4.56
CA LEU A 421 -15.82 19.66 5.93
C LEU A 421 -17.00 19.29 6.85
N GLU A 422 -18.12 19.99 6.76
CA GLU A 422 -19.32 19.66 7.53
C GLU A 422 -19.85 18.27 7.21
N GLU A 423 -19.89 17.90 5.93
CA GLU A 423 -20.29 16.57 5.48
C GLU A 423 -19.34 15.48 5.98
N ALA A 424 -18.03 15.71 5.90
CA ALA A 424 -17.02 14.79 6.43
C ALA A 424 -17.25 14.53 7.92
N ILE A 425 -17.47 15.59 8.71
CA ILE A 425 -17.69 15.49 10.16
C ILE A 425 -18.92 14.62 10.50
N LEU A 426 -19.98 14.68 9.69
CA LEU A 426 -21.17 13.85 9.88
C LEU A 426 -20.90 12.35 9.61
N LEU A 427 -19.92 12.05 8.76
CA LEU A 427 -19.54 10.68 8.39
C LEU A 427 -18.48 10.08 9.32
N LEU A 428 -17.67 10.90 9.99
CA LEU A 428 -16.60 10.44 10.91
C LEU A 428 -17.03 9.37 11.93
N PRO A 429 -18.19 9.47 12.61
CA PRO A 429 -18.60 8.44 13.58
C PRO A 429 -18.81 7.06 12.98
N LYS A 430 -19.06 6.96 11.66
CA LYS A 430 -19.28 5.68 10.96
C LYS A 430 -17.98 4.96 10.62
N ILE A 431 -16.86 5.70 10.57
CA ILE A 431 -15.55 5.16 10.19
C ILE A 431 -14.61 5.01 11.38
N ALA A 432 -14.93 5.61 12.53
CA ALA A 432 -14.05 5.63 13.68
C ALA A 432 -13.78 4.22 14.20
N ASN A 433 -12.53 3.77 14.03
CA ASN A 433 -11.97 2.51 14.49
C ASN A 433 -10.52 2.73 14.96
N PRO A 434 -9.90 1.78 15.68
CA PRO A 434 -8.49 1.90 16.06
C PRO A 434 -7.52 1.98 14.87
N GLU A 435 -7.95 1.53 13.71
CA GLU A 435 -7.17 1.51 12.45
C GLU A 435 -7.39 2.77 11.60
N THR A 436 -8.07 3.81 12.14
CA THR A 436 -8.41 5.02 11.38
C THR A 436 -7.15 5.78 11.03
N HIS A 437 -7.07 6.26 9.79
CA HIS A 437 -5.90 6.96 9.28
C HIS A 437 -5.54 8.21 10.12
N PRO A 438 -4.32 8.30 10.70
CA PRO A 438 -3.96 9.34 11.67
C PRO A 438 -3.95 10.76 11.08
N LYS A 439 -3.75 10.88 9.76
CA LYS A 439 -3.83 12.16 9.02
C LYS A 439 -5.21 12.82 9.09
N ILE A 440 -6.30 12.07 9.35
CA ILE A 440 -7.64 12.68 9.49
C ILE A 440 -7.66 13.71 10.63
N ALA A 441 -7.12 13.34 11.80
CA ALA A 441 -7.06 14.25 12.95
C ALA A 441 -6.20 15.48 12.66
N GLN A 442 -5.11 15.31 11.90
CA GLN A 442 -4.25 16.40 11.45
C GLN A 442 -5.00 17.37 10.52
N VAL A 443 -5.71 16.86 9.52
CA VAL A 443 -6.45 17.69 8.56
C VAL A 443 -7.60 18.44 9.24
N LEU A 444 -8.30 17.82 10.18
CA LEU A 444 -9.33 18.49 10.99
C LEU A 444 -8.75 19.64 11.82
N LEU A 445 -7.55 19.45 12.37
CA LEU A 445 -6.83 20.50 13.10
C LEU A 445 -6.40 21.66 12.18
N GLU A 446 -5.86 21.35 11.00
CA GLU A 446 -5.48 22.33 9.97
C GLU A 446 -6.67 23.15 9.46
N ARG A 447 -7.87 22.57 9.51
CA ARG A 447 -9.15 23.22 9.19
C ARG A 447 -9.80 23.93 10.38
N GLN A 448 -9.08 24.13 11.48
CA GLN A 448 -9.56 24.83 12.67
C GLN A 448 -10.79 24.16 13.32
N ARG A 449 -10.90 22.83 13.23
CA ARG A 449 -11.94 22.01 13.89
C ARG A 449 -11.34 21.05 14.92
N PRO A 450 -10.75 21.58 16.01
CA PRO A 450 -10.16 20.74 17.07
C PRO A 450 -11.22 19.94 17.84
N ASP A 451 -12.49 20.37 17.83
CA ASP A 451 -13.64 19.68 18.42
C ASP A 451 -13.90 18.31 17.77
N ALA A 452 -13.93 18.29 16.43
CA ALA A 452 -14.11 17.07 15.65
C ALA A 452 -12.87 16.17 15.75
N ALA A 453 -11.67 16.76 15.69
CA ALA A 453 -10.41 16.02 15.83
C ALA A 453 -10.31 15.32 17.19
N LEU A 454 -10.65 16.00 18.29
CA LEU A 454 -10.63 15.42 19.63
C LEU A 454 -11.65 14.29 19.79
N THR A 455 -12.84 14.48 19.24
CA THR A 455 -13.88 13.44 19.24
C THR A 455 -13.41 12.20 18.50
N LEU A 456 -12.76 12.38 17.35
CA LEU A 456 -12.19 11.27 16.59
C LEU A 456 -11.13 10.52 17.41
N LEU A 457 -10.15 11.23 17.98
CA LEU A 457 -9.09 10.61 18.80
C LEU A 457 -9.64 9.80 19.98
N ARG A 458 -10.76 10.26 20.57
CA ARG A 458 -11.47 9.53 21.62
C ARG A 458 -12.14 8.27 21.11
N CYS A 459 -12.81 8.35 19.96
CA CYS A 459 -13.51 7.22 19.35
C CYS A 459 -12.56 6.14 18.81
N THR A 460 -11.35 6.51 18.37
CA THR A 460 -10.35 5.57 17.85
C THR A 460 -9.56 4.87 18.96
N GLY A 461 -9.71 5.25 20.22
CA GLY A 461 -8.90 4.73 21.32
C GLY A 461 -7.45 5.22 21.30
N SER A 462 -7.10 6.14 20.39
CA SER A 462 -5.79 6.83 20.38
C SER A 462 -5.62 7.78 21.58
N ASP A 463 -6.67 7.94 22.39
CA ASP A 463 -6.74 8.69 23.64
C ASP A 463 -6.47 7.80 24.88
N ASP A 464 -5.58 6.80 24.80
CA ASP A 464 -5.22 5.95 25.95
C ASP A 464 -4.53 6.75 27.08
N LEU A 465 -5.36 7.46 27.84
CA LEU A 465 -5.13 7.86 29.21
C LEU A 465 -4.93 6.59 30.06
N PRO A 466 -4.15 6.66 31.15
CA PRO A 466 -3.49 5.50 31.78
C PRO A 466 -4.39 4.46 32.48
N ALA A 467 -5.70 4.40 32.21
CA ALA A 467 -6.63 3.49 32.89
C ALA A 467 -6.86 2.13 32.19
N SER A 468 -6.53 1.95 30.90
CA SER A 468 -6.73 0.69 30.16
C SER A 468 -5.41 0.09 29.67
N ALA A 469 -4.58 -0.38 30.59
CA ALA A 469 -3.24 -0.89 30.29
C ALA A 469 -3.17 -2.33 29.73
N GLU A 470 -4.29 -2.98 29.38
CA GLU A 470 -4.26 -4.43 29.10
C GLU A 470 -4.45 -4.84 27.62
N THR A 471 -4.66 -3.91 26.68
CA THR A 471 -4.94 -4.30 25.27
C THR A 471 -4.25 -3.49 24.16
N ALA A 472 -3.37 -2.54 24.45
CA ALA A 472 -2.72 -1.73 23.40
C ALA A 472 -1.42 -2.38 22.89
N THR A 473 -1.49 -3.09 21.75
CA THR A 473 -0.36 -3.72 21.06
C THR A 473 0.41 -2.78 20.10
N GLY A 474 -0.03 -1.53 19.94
CA GLY A 474 0.60 -0.56 19.03
C GLY A 474 1.40 0.53 19.76
N THR A 475 2.68 0.69 19.41
CA THR A 475 3.44 1.90 19.74
C THR A 475 2.93 3.06 18.88
N THR A 476 2.15 3.98 19.46
CA THR A 476 1.71 5.23 18.81
C THR A 476 2.92 5.99 18.27
N SER A 477 2.86 6.46 17.03
CA SER A 477 3.98 7.18 16.40
C SER A 477 4.20 8.56 17.05
N LEU A 478 5.42 9.10 16.98
CA LEU A 478 5.70 10.44 17.53
C LEU A 478 4.84 11.52 16.84
N LYS A 479 4.61 11.37 15.53
CA LYS A 479 3.77 12.28 14.74
C LYS A 479 2.33 12.28 15.24
N GLU A 480 1.77 11.11 15.52
CA GLU A 480 0.44 10.97 16.14
C GLU A 480 0.40 11.60 17.53
N ALA A 481 1.41 11.36 18.37
CA ALA A 481 1.46 11.90 19.72
C ALA A 481 1.50 13.43 19.73
N VAL A 482 2.29 14.02 18.83
CA VAL A 482 2.36 15.48 18.65
C VAL A 482 1.03 16.03 18.16
N ASN A 483 0.41 15.41 17.15
CA ASN A 483 -0.89 15.84 16.64
C ASN A 483 -1.96 15.76 17.74
N ALA A 484 -1.95 14.72 18.57
CA ALA A 484 -2.87 14.56 19.68
C ALA A 484 -2.68 15.66 20.75
N VAL A 485 -1.43 16.08 21.02
CA VAL A 485 -1.13 17.21 21.90
C VAL A 485 -1.59 18.53 21.30
N ARG A 486 -1.33 18.77 20.02
CA ARG A 486 -1.78 19.96 19.28
C ARG A 486 -3.31 20.12 19.36
N VAL A 487 -4.05 19.05 19.07
CA VAL A 487 -5.52 19.02 19.14
C VAL A 487 -6.03 19.43 20.52
N ARG A 488 -5.43 18.90 21.60
CA ARG A 488 -5.86 19.22 22.97
C ARG A 488 -5.57 20.67 23.36
N ILE A 489 -4.43 21.22 22.94
CA ILE A 489 -4.08 22.61 23.24
C ILE A 489 -4.97 23.57 22.45
N GLU A 490 -5.22 23.31 21.17
CA GLU A 490 -6.13 24.12 20.34
C GLU A 490 -7.58 24.07 20.82
N TYR A 491 -8.03 22.94 21.39
CA TYR A 491 -9.33 22.85 22.04
C TYR A 491 -9.37 23.50 23.44
N GLY A 492 -8.21 23.88 24.00
CA GLY A 492 -8.09 24.54 25.31
C GLY A 492 -7.93 23.60 26.52
N LEU A 493 -7.68 22.30 26.30
CA LEU A 493 -7.50 21.28 27.34
C LEU A 493 -6.03 21.07 27.69
N LEU A 494 -5.40 22.11 28.22
CA LEU A 494 -3.97 22.11 28.56
C LEU A 494 -3.60 21.02 29.57
N THR A 495 -4.42 20.78 30.60
CA THR A 495 -4.17 19.74 31.60
C THR A 495 -4.26 18.34 31.01
N GLU A 496 -5.20 18.10 30.08
CA GLU A 496 -5.27 16.81 29.38
C GLU A 496 -4.06 16.60 28.46
N ALA A 497 -3.61 17.65 27.75
CA ALA A 497 -2.40 17.59 26.92
C ALA A 497 -1.16 17.21 27.76
N PHE A 498 -1.04 17.78 28.95
CA PHE A 498 0.03 17.46 29.90
C PHE A 498 -0.04 16.00 30.41
N ILE A 499 -1.23 15.53 30.80
CA ILE A 499 -1.39 14.13 31.25
C ILE A 499 -1.08 13.17 30.11
N TYR A 500 -1.53 13.48 28.89
CA TYR A 500 -1.29 12.68 27.70
C TYR A 500 0.21 12.57 27.39
N GLN A 501 0.94 13.70 27.37
CA GLN A 501 2.40 13.71 27.14
C GLN A 501 3.12 12.79 28.12
N ARG A 502 2.76 12.81 29.40
CA ARG A 502 3.37 11.94 30.42
C ARG A 502 3.02 10.47 30.23
N SER A 503 1.76 10.17 29.92
CA SER A 503 1.31 8.80 29.60
C SER A 503 2.10 8.23 28.42
N TYR A 504 2.22 9.01 27.35
CA TYR A 504 3.00 8.65 26.16
C TYR A 504 4.47 8.40 26.50
N CYS A 505 5.14 9.35 27.17
CA CYS A 505 6.55 9.19 27.53
C CYS A 505 6.80 8.05 28.54
N ALA A 506 5.80 7.65 29.33
CA ALA A 506 5.90 6.48 30.20
C ALA A 506 5.91 5.16 29.43
N LYS A 507 5.23 5.10 28.27
CA LYS A 507 5.17 3.91 27.39
C LYS A 507 6.46 3.68 26.58
N VAL A 508 7.26 4.72 26.35
CA VAL A 508 8.54 4.62 25.60
C VAL A 508 9.60 3.90 26.44
N LYS A 509 10.10 2.77 25.94
CA LYS A 509 11.05 1.88 26.65
C LYS A 509 12.52 2.35 26.56
N ASP A 510 12.93 2.91 25.44
CA ASP A 510 14.31 3.36 25.20
C ASP A 510 14.56 4.73 25.85
N SER A 511 15.60 4.84 26.69
CA SER A 511 15.91 6.06 27.43
C SER A 511 16.36 7.23 26.55
N ASP A 512 17.12 6.95 25.48
CA ASP A 512 17.71 8.02 24.67
C ASP A 512 16.67 8.60 23.71
N VAL A 513 15.89 7.73 23.08
CA VAL A 513 14.74 8.11 22.26
C VAL A 513 13.68 8.83 23.10
N LYS A 514 13.45 8.38 24.34
CA LYS A 514 12.50 9.03 25.27
C LYS A 514 12.89 10.47 25.56
N LEU A 515 14.18 10.77 25.77
CA LEU A 515 14.62 12.15 26.03
C LEU A 515 14.38 13.06 24.83
N GLN A 516 14.68 12.58 23.62
CA GLN A 516 14.42 13.33 22.38
C GLN A 516 12.93 13.56 22.16
N GLN A 517 12.08 12.54 22.38
CA GLN A 517 10.63 12.67 22.22
C GLN A 517 10.02 13.60 23.28
N VAL A 518 10.51 13.57 24.52
CA VAL A 518 10.10 14.52 25.56
C VAL A 518 10.49 15.95 25.17
N GLU A 519 11.71 16.18 24.67
CA GLU A 519 12.14 17.50 24.20
C GLU A 519 11.19 18.04 23.14
N LEU A 520 10.87 17.24 22.12
CA LEU A 520 10.02 17.63 21.01
C LEU A 520 8.60 17.96 21.45
N ILE A 521 7.97 17.08 22.25
CA ILE A 521 6.58 17.30 22.68
C ILE A 521 6.50 18.50 23.63
N VAL A 522 7.40 18.62 24.61
CA VAL A 522 7.37 19.73 25.58
C VAL A 522 7.66 21.07 24.91
N SER A 523 8.60 21.10 23.96
CA SER A 523 8.90 22.30 23.19
C SER A 523 7.71 22.73 22.32
N GLU A 524 7.02 21.77 21.69
CA GLU A 524 5.80 22.03 20.92
C GLU A 524 4.67 22.55 21.82
N MET A 525 4.43 21.90 22.97
CA MET A 525 3.45 22.37 23.96
C MET A 525 3.71 23.81 24.39
N CYS A 526 4.98 24.13 24.66
CA CYS A 526 5.40 25.46 25.07
C CYS A 526 5.17 26.49 23.97
N ALA A 527 5.58 26.20 22.74
CA ALA A 527 5.38 27.08 21.60
C ALA A 527 3.88 27.41 21.41
N LEU A 528 3.03 26.39 21.39
CA LEU A 528 1.58 26.55 21.24
C LEU A 528 0.96 27.35 22.38
N CYS A 529 1.35 27.08 23.63
CA CYS A 529 0.83 27.82 24.78
C CYS A 529 1.22 29.29 24.74
N VAL A 530 2.42 29.63 24.27
CA VAL A 530 2.85 31.02 24.09
C VAL A 530 2.03 31.70 22.99
N GLU A 531 1.84 31.04 21.84
CA GLU A 531 1.08 31.59 20.71
C GLU A 531 -0.40 31.80 21.02
N ARG A 532 -1.00 30.92 21.84
CA ARG A 532 -2.41 31.00 22.27
C ARG A 532 -2.64 31.78 23.56
N GLY A 533 -1.58 32.31 24.18
CA GLY A 533 -1.68 33.06 25.43
C GLY A 533 -2.08 32.22 26.66
N LEU A 534 -1.78 30.92 26.64
CA LEU A 534 -2.01 29.96 27.73
C LEU A 534 -0.76 29.69 28.57
N ALA A 535 0.34 30.42 28.31
CA ALA A 535 1.63 30.23 28.97
C ALA A 535 1.59 30.48 30.48
N ASP A 536 0.69 31.35 30.96
CA ASP A 536 0.42 31.60 32.38
C ASP A 536 -0.07 30.36 33.11
N ARG A 537 -0.99 29.60 32.51
CA ARG A 537 -1.51 28.34 33.06
C ARG A 537 -0.50 27.20 32.90
N MET A 538 0.28 27.23 31.84
CA MET A 538 1.31 26.22 31.57
C MET A 538 2.41 26.22 32.64
N ILE A 539 2.87 27.38 33.10
CA ILE A 539 3.91 27.47 34.13
C ILE A 539 3.46 26.95 35.50
N GLU A 540 2.14 26.88 35.75
CA GLU A 540 1.56 26.33 37.00
C GLU A 540 1.56 24.79 37.04
N LEU A 541 1.77 24.12 35.89
CA LEU A 541 1.77 22.66 35.83
C LEU A 541 2.97 22.04 36.58
N PRO A 542 2.83 20.82 37.13
CA PRO A 542 3.87 20.19 37.93
C PRO A 542 4.96 19.52 37.06
N TRP A 543 5.74 20.31 36.33
CA TRP A 543 6.86 19.85 35.48
C TRP A 543 7.96 19.14 36.27
N ASN A 544 8.54 18.08 35.69
CA ASN A 544 9.71 17.42 36.25
C ASN A 544 11.02 18.13 35.81
N HIS A 545 12.15 17.77 36.41
CA HIS A 545 13.43 18.42 36.13
C HIS A 545 13.85 18.36 34.64
N GLN A 546 13.56 17.25 33.96
CA GLN A 546 13.92 17.06 32.56
C GLN A 546 13.02 17.90 31.63
N GLU A 547 11.71 17.89 31.87
CA GLU A 547 10.73 18.70 31.15
C GLU A 547 11.01 20.20 31.35
N GLU A 548 11.36 20.60 32.58
CA GLU A 548 11.69 21.98 32.93
C GLU A 548 12.90 22.50 32.14
N LYS A 549 13.92 21.67 31.89
CA LYS A 549 15.08 22.06 31.08
C LYS A 549 14.66 22.50 29.68
N TYR A 550 13.74 21.76 29.06
CA TYR A 550 13.22 22.07 27.73
C TYR A 550 12.28 23.27 27.74
N LEU A 551 11.45 23.40 28.78
CA LEU A 551 10.60 24.57 29.00
C LEU A 551 11.42 25.86 29.15
N HIS A 552 12.50 25.81 29.95
CA HIS A 552 13.43 26.92 30.12
C HIS A 552 14.04 27.33 28.79
N LYS A 553 14.63 26.37 28.06
CA LYS A 553 15.24 26.59 26.75
C LYS A 553 14.24 27.24 25.79
N CYS A 554 13.04 26.66 25.65
CA CYS A 554 12.01 27.18 24.75
C CYS A 554 11.56 28.62 25.11
N LEU A 555 11.28 28.90 26.38
CA LEU A 555 10.86 30.25 26.81
C LEU A 555 11.98 31.29 26.65
N LEU A 556 13.24 30.91 26.91
CA LEU A 556 14.40 31.79 26.76
C LEU A 556 14.70 32.06 25.28
N ASP A 557 14.63 31.05 24.42
CA ASP A 557 14.79 31.18 22.97
C ASP A 557 13.71 32.11 22.40
N LYS A 558 12.45 31.92 22.81
CA LYS A 558 11.34 32.80 22.41
C LYS A 558 11.47 34.23 22.93
N ALA A 559 12.00 34.41 24.15
CA ALA A 559 12.29 35.72 24.70
C ALA A 559 13.43 36.42 23.92
N SER A 560 14.42 35.66 23.46
CA SER A 560 15.54 36.17 22.66
C SER A 560 15.10 36.55 21.23
N GLU A 561 14.23 35.74 20.61
CA GLU A 561 13.63 36.04 19.29
C GLU A 561 12.73 37.28 19.33
N LYS A 562 11.89 37.39 20.38
CA LYS A 562 10.94 38.50 20.58
C LYS A 562 11.08 39.04 22.00
N PRO A 563 11.99 40.01 22.22
CA PRO A 563 12.17 40.67 23.53
C PRO A 563 10.91 41.41 24.01
N GLU A 564 10.04 41.79 23.07
CA GLU A 564 8.73 42.38 23.37
C GLU A 564 7.67 41.36 23.85
N SER A 565 7.99 40.07 23.94
CA SER A 565 7.06 39.04 24.43
C SER A 565 7.01 38.99 25.96
N THR A 566 5.99 38.36 26.52
CA THR A 566 5.90 38.12 27.97
C THR A 566 6.66 36.86 28.39
N SER A 567 7.17 36.06 27.44
CA SER A 567 7.80 34.76 27.65
C SER A 567 8.96 34.80 28.65
N GLY A 568 9.86 35.79 28.52
CA GLY A 568 10.98 35.94 29.45
C GLY A 568 10.53 36.33 30.87
N SER A 569 9.51 37.19 30.99
CA SER A 569 8.93 37.54 32.29
C SER A 569 8.22 36.34 32.94
N LEU A 570 7.51 35.53 32.15
CA LEU A 570 6.88 34.29 32.61
C LEU A 570 7.89 33.25 33.08
N LEU A 571 9.07 33.16 32.44
CA LEU A 571 10.15 32.29 32.89
C LEU A 571 10.69 32.70 34.28
N VAL A 572 10.82 34.00 34.53
CA VAL A 572 11.18 34.49 35.87
C VAL A 572 10.09 34.17 36.89
N VAL A 573 8.82 34.38 36.54
CA VAL A 573 7.68 34.04 37.41
C VAL A 573 7.63 32.54 37.72
N PHE A 574 7.92 31.68 36.74
CA PHE A 574 7.98 30.22 36.91
C PHE A 574 8.92 29.80 38.04
N TYR A 575 10.11 30.42 38.13
CA TYR A 575 11.09 30.16 39.19
C TYR A 575 10.67 30.75 40.54
N LEU A 576 10.11 31.97 40.53
CA LEU A 576 9.63 32.63 41.74
C LEU A 576 8.48 31.88 42.40
N GLN A 577 7.51 31.36 41.62
CA GLN A 577 6.41 30.53 42.13
C GLN A 577 6.88 29.24 42.81
N ARG A 578 8.09 28.77 42.47
CA ARG A 578 8.73 27.58 43.03
C ARG A 578 9.78 27.90 44.10
N TYR A 579 9.83 29.15 44.59
CA TYR A 579 10.78 29.63 45.61
C TYR A 579 12.26 29.49 45.19
N ARG A 580 12.55 29.42 43.89
CA ARG A 580 13.90 29.28 43.32
C ARG A 580 14.47 30.64 42.94
N TYR A 581 14.74 31.46 43.95
CA TYR A 581 15.14 32.87 43.80
C TYR A 581 16.48 33.07 43.07
N ALA A 582 17.45 32.17 43.27
CA ALA A 582 18.76 32.26 42.64
C ALA A 582 18.68 32.12 41.10
N GLU A 583 17.88 31.18 40.62
CA GLU A 583 17.70 30.96 39.17
C GLU A 583 16.81 32.04 38.55
N ALA A 584 15.79 32.52 39.28
CA ALA A 584 15.00 33.68 38.85
C ALA A 584 15.91 34.91 38.62
N PHE A 585 16.91 35.12 39.49
CA PHE A 585 17.88 36.19 39.33
C PHE A 585 18.81 35.98 38.13
N LYS A 586 19.36 34.77 37.95
CA LYS A 586 20.20 34.42 36.78
C LYS A 586 19.48 34.61 35.45
N VAL A 587 18.22 34.21 35.38
CA VAL A 587 17.40 34.42 34.18
C VAL A 587 17.12 35.91 33.98
N HIS A 588 16.83 36.66 35.04
CA HIS A 588 16.62 38.11 34.95
C HIS A 588 17.86 38.84 34.40
N THR A 589 19.06 38.50 34.85
CA THR A 589 20.30 39.12 34.36
C THR A 589 20.56 38.78 32.89
N SER A 590 20.38 37.52 32.49
CA SER A 590 20.50 37.07 31.09
C SER A 590 19.46 37.73 30.17
N LEU A 591 18.23 37.90 30.63
CA LEU A 591 17.21 38.65 29.86
C LEU A 591 17.53 40.14 29.78
N ASN A 592 18.14 40.71 30.81
CA ASN A 592 18.46 42.14 30.81
C ASN A 592 19.62 42.47 29.84
N SER A 593 20.61 41.59 29.68
CA SER A 593 21.66 41.78 28.68
C SER A 593 21.10 41.70 27.26
N THR A 594 20.29 40.68 26.96
CA THR A 594 19.65 40.49 25.64
C THR A 594 18.66 41.62 25.29
N GLU A 595 17.85 42.07 26.26
CA GLU A 595 16.94 43.20 26.07
C GLU A 595 17.69 44.52 25.85
N GLN A 596 18.82 44.74 26.53
CA GLN A 596 19.65 45.94 26.34
C GLN A 596 20.26 45.99 24.93
N GLU A 597 20.77 44.87 24.42
CA GLU A 597 21.25 44.75 23.04
C GLU A 597 20.13 44.99 22.01
N ALA A 598 18.90 44.58 22.33
CA ALA A 598 17.74 44.79 21.46
C ALA A 598 17.25 46.24 21.47
N ILE A 599 17.25 46.91 22.63
CA ILE A 599 16.87 48.33 22.79
C ILE A 599 17.78 49.25 21.96
N GLU A 600 19.06 48.89 21.79
CA GLU A 600 20.01 49.63 20.94
C GLU A 600 19.70 49.49 19.43
N LYS A 601 18.98 48.44 19.04
CA LYS A 601 18.68 48.11 17.63
C LYS A 601 17.23 48.44 17.22
N LEU A 602 16.28 48.54 18.15
CA LEU A 602 14.84 48.66 17.89
C LEU A 602 14.30 50.11 18.00
N GLY A 603 13.15 50.36 17.36
CA GLY A 603 12.47 51.68 17.36
C GLY A 603 11.94 52.14 18.74
N SER A 604 11.52 53.41 18.84
CA SER A 604 11.21 54.04 20.14
C SER A 604 10.03 53.41 20.90
N ASP A 605 8.99 52.93 20.21
CA ASP A 605 7.80 52.34 20.85
C ASP A 605 8.10 50.95 21.47
N ALA A 606 8.74 50.07 20.70
CA ALA A 606 9.22 48.75 21.14
C ALA A 606 10.15 48.86 22.36
N SER A 607 11.13 49.77 22.28
CA SER A 607 12.08 50.05 23.36
C SER A 607 11.41 50.55 24.63
N SER A 608 10.30 51.30 24.52
CA SER A 608 9.52 51.75 25.69
C SER A 608 8.78 50.60 26.39
N LYS A 609 8.24 49.65 25.63
CA LYS A 609 7.54 48.46 26.15
C LYS A 609 8.52 47.52 26.84
N ILE A 610 9.68 47.28 26.24
CA ILE A 610 10.75 46.45 26.81
C ILE A 610 11.22 47.04 28.16
N ARG A 611 11.53 48.35 28.22
CA ARG A 611 11.96 48.99 29.48
C ARG A 611 10.93 48.88 30.60
N LYS A 612 9.64 49.11 30.32
CA LYS A 612 8.58 48.98 31.33
C LYS A 612 8.50 47.56 31.90
N ARG A 613 8.63 46.54 31.05
CA ARG A 613 8.61 45.14 31.48
C ARG A 613 9.87 44.74 32.23
N SER A 614 11.04 45.16 31.74
CA SER A 614 12.32 44.94 32.42
C SER A 614 12.31 45.56 33.82
N GLN A 615 11.81 46.80 33.96
CA GLN A 615 11.68 47.47 35.25
C GLN A 615 10.71 46.75 36.18
N TRP A 616 9.54 46.31 35.69
CA TRP A 616 8.61 45.50 36.48
C TRP A 616 9.24 44.18 36.94
N ARG A 617 9.94 43.49 36.03
CA ARG A 617 10.65 42.23 36.32
C ARG A 617 11.75 42.44 37.35
N HIS A 618 12.49 43.55 37.25
CA HIS A 618 13.51 43.95 38.21
C HIS A 618 12.93 44.19 39.60
N ASP A 619 11.86 44.98 39.71
CA ASP A 619 11.19 45.27 40.98
C ASP A 619 10.67 43.99 41.66
N LEU A 620 10.11 43.06 40.87
CA LEU A 620 9.64 41.77 41.36
C LEU A 620 10.79 40.91 41.91
N VAL A 621 11.89 40.81 41.16
CA VAL A 621 13.06 40.03 41.57
C VAL A 621 13.72 40.66 42.80
N ALA A 622 13.87 41.99 42.84
CA ALA A 622 14.44 42.70 43.98
C ALA A 622 13.67 42.43 45.28
N ARG A 623 12.33 42.58 45.24
CA ARG A 623 11.46 42.25 46.38
C ARG A 623 11.54 40.78 46.79
N SER A 624 11.72 39.88 45.82
CA SER A 624 11.85 38.45 46.11
C SER A 624 13.17 38.11 46.80
N LEU A 625 14.27 38.81 46.45
CA LEU A 625 15.56 38.65 47.11
C LEU A 625 15.55 39.22 48.54
N GLU A 626 14.75 40.26 48.80
CA GLU A 626 14.54 40.78 50.16
C GLU A 626 13.90 39.76 51.12
N LEU A 627 13.25 38.72 50.60
CA LEU A 627 12.69 37.63 51.41
C LEU A 627 13.75 36.61 51.85
N LEU A 628 14.93 36.57 51.22
CA LEU A 628 16.01 35.66 51.60
C LEU A 628 16.77 36.17 52.84
N PRO A 629 17.40 35.31 53.64
CA PRO A 629 18.37 35.72 54.66
C PRO A 629 19.57 36.46 54.05
N GLU A 630 20.15 37.44 54.75
CA GLU A 630 21.27 38.26 54.24
C GLU A 630 22.46 37.41 53.78
N SER A 631 22.76 36.31 54.46
CA SER A 631 23.84 35.38 54.08
C SER A 631 23.60 34.66 52.74
N GLU A 632 22.33 34.40 52.39
CA GLU A 632 21.96 33.75 51.13
C GLU A 632 21.85 34.77 50.00
N ARG A 633 21.41 36.01 50.28
CA ARG A 633 21.44 37.12 49.32
C ARG A 633 22.84 37.39 48.81
N HIS A 634 23.81 37.49 49.72
CA HIS A 634 25.20 37.74 49.33
C HIS A 634 25.76 36.58 48.50
N LYS A 635 25.41 35.32 48.80
CA LYS A 635 25.82 34.16 47.99
C LYS A 635 25.22 34.16 46.59
N VAL A 636 23.93 34.44 46.44
CA VAL A 636 23.28 34.50 45.13
C VAL A 636 23.87 35.61 44.26
N ILE A 637 24.11 36.78 44.84
CA ILE A 637 24.72 37.91 44.13
C ILE A 637 26.17 37.58 43.73
N LEU A 638 26.97 36.99 44.64
CA LEU A 638 28.35 36.57 44.36
C LEU A 638 28.44 35.46 43.29
N GLU A 639 27.63 34.41 43.39
CA GLU A 639 27.60 33.28 42.46
C GLU A 639 27.17 33.71 41.04
N CYS A 640 26.29 34.71 40.93
CA CYS A 640 25.85 35.22 39.64
C CYS A 640 26.85 36.20 39.01
N SER A 641 27.60 36.96 39.82
CA SER A 641 28.73 37.76 39.32
C SER A 641 29.95 36.93 38.90
N SER A 642 30.09 35.68 39.38
CA SER A 642 31.18 34.77 38.98
C SER A 642 30.83 33.82 37.83
N ALA A 643 29.56 33.70 37.44
CA ALA A 643 29.10 32.75 36.43
C ALA A 643 29.20 33.26 34.98
N GLU A 644 29.66 34.50 34.76
CA GLU A 644 29.96 35.02 33.41
C GLU A 644 31.12 34.28 32.71
N GLU A 645 31.82 33.34 33.39
CA GLU A 645 32.94 32.58 32.83
C GLU A 645 32.70 31.07 32.61
N GLN A 646 31.56 30.48 32.97
CA GLN A 646 31.34 29.03 32.77
C GLN A 646 29.86 28.67 32.51
N ASN A 647 29.55 28.42 31.22
CA ASN A 647 28.34 27.75 30.77
C ASN A 647 28.36 26.28 31.19
N ASP A 648 27.77 25.92 32.33
CA ASP A 648 27.14 24.62 32.57
C ASP A 648 26.26 24.69 33.84
N VAL A 649 24.94 24.56 33.69
CA VAL A 649 23.98 24.64 34.80
C VAL A 649 23.81 23.26 35.43
N VAL A 650 24.40 23.07 36.61
CA VAL A 650 24.06 21.99 37.54
C VAL A 650 22.94 22.47 38.47
N VAL A 651 21.77 21.84 38.37
CA VAL A 651 20.63 22.08 39.27
C VAL A 651 20.79 21.21 40.53
N VAL A 652 20.92 21.85 41.69
CA VAL A 652 20.96 21.17 43.00
C VAL A 652 19.64 21.41 43.72
N SER A 653 18.87 20.35 43.93
CA SER A 653 17.61 20.36 44.67
C SER A 653 17.82 20.32 46.19
N ARG A 654 17.10 21.16 46.95
CA ARG A 654 16.73 20.89 48.34
C ARG A 654 15.21 20.97 48.49
N VAL A 655 14.61 19.83 48.81
CA VAL A 655 13.19 19.67 49.14
C VAL A 655 12.93 20.24 50.53
N THR A 656 11.98 21.17 50.68
CA THR A 656 11.27 21.39 51.94
C THR A 656 9.80 21.76 51.67
N ASN A 657 8.92 21.26 52.55
CA ASN A 657 7.47 21.22 52.42
C ASN A 657 6.76 22.60 52.56
N LEU A 658 5.61 22.69 51.88
CA LEU A 658 4.48 23.66 51.95
C LEU A 658 4.15 24.21 53.36
N PRO A 659 3.51 25.40 53.53
CA PRO A 659 2.24 25.77 52.85
C PRO A 659 1.96 27.27 52.50
N ASN A 660 0.81 27.45 51.81
CA ASN A 660 -0.06 28.63 51.59
C ASN A 660 0.13 29.51 50.32
N GLN A 661 -0.67 29.16 49.31
CA GLN A 661 -1.07 29.95 48.14
C GLN A 661 -2.10 31.03 48.54
N SER A 662 -1.81 32.33 48.45
CA SER A 662 -2.90 33.34 48.42
C SER A 662 -2.55 34.78 47.96
N VAL A 663 -1.37 35.11 47.40
CA VAL A 663 -1.02 36.54 47.19
C VAL A 663 -0.86 37.01 45.73
N VAL A 664 -0.93 36.16 44.70
CA VAL A 664 -0.59 36.58 43.31
C VAL A 664 -1.79 36.60 42.35
N ARG A 665 -3.00 36.95 42.81
CA ARG A 665 -4.21 37.01 41.96
C ARG A 665 -4.59 38.40 41.44
N GLY A 666 -3.81 39.44 41.71
CA GLY A 666 -4.27 40.84 41.52
C GLY A 666 -3.88 41.58 40.24
N VAL A 667 -2.89 41.16 39.45
CA VAL A 667 -2.26 42.08 38.46
C VAL A 667 -1.76 41.39 37.19
N LEU A 668 -2.61 40.57 36.55
CA LEU A 668 -2.35 40.04 35.19
C LEU A 668 -3.33 40.56 34.14
N TYR A 669 -4.26 41.45 34.52
CA TYR A 669 -5.16 42.15 33.59
C TYR A 669 -4.94 43.67 33.69
N ALA A 670 -3.86 44.15 33.07
CA ALA A 670 -3.68 45.55 32.65
C ALA A 670 -2.66 45.64 31.52
#